data_AF-A0A931BEJ6-F1
#
_entry.id   AF-A0A931BEJ6-F1
#
_cell.length_a   1.000
_cell.length_b   1.000
_cell.length_c   1.000
_cell.angle_alpha   90.00
_cell.angle_beta   90.00
_cell.angle_gamma   90.00
#
_symmetry.space_group_name_H-M   'P 1'
#
loop_
_entity.id
_entity.type
_entity.pdbx_description
1 polymer ?
#
loop_
_entity_poly.entity_id
_entity_poly.type
_entity_poly.pdbx_seq_one_letter_code
_entity_poly.pdbx_strand_id
1 'polypeptide(L)'
;MSYPPYGQNPQQPPRPPYGGPPQPYPQQPPQQQPPNPYSRPPQQPQPYPGQQPPQQPNPYGGGQQPPPNPYGGQPQQPQNPYGGQQPPQQPPNPYGGGQQPPQQPPFGGGPGGPGGPGGPFGPSGPGGPSGSGGSGGSNRPPKRSRGKMLIGAGVAIAVVAVGGIVIASSHGGGSSDSKSGSQDGTMAFQSGDSWSPPSWAVASNDIGAANPKTVVSGQVWFAKASPANLQSYAQSVGTPGDPKYHQFLTPDQFNTTFANGANSGAAVTQWVQQAGMKVLNKDAQSITVSTTIGEVEQTLKVQIHRFKHGGRVDIAPTSQPQYPSDVGNYVSAVTGLTTSSPIQTPHLAVGAGSADCSTFWGQRPSGLPATSDGSPVQQQMCGYTASQLRTAYGAAASKMTGKGVTIAVVDAYASPTIVQDVNQWSKEMGLPQLTPGQFTQDVPAEYPSTAQAADASGWWGEETLDIETVHAIAPDAKIVYYGVQAPDDQYFFGAFQKIVSGHTASIVSDSWGGQEAGTDPNDFNAAAQIFQQGAIEGINFNFSSGDSGDYTQAQQQPSSQPAVSFPASDPWATGVGGTALGTDPAGNYKWETSWGDESYPISGTSYGSTGTFQGGGGGGNSAVFPAPPFQSGIVPTSLANISGKAQREVPDVGMLADPGTGILLGETMGNAQATPTADGGQTFSMSGGQYQHGTMGGTSLACPMFSAMEALAMQESGSAFGFANPVLYKLSGTPAFHDVTDSPAALGGHHPAFEGADQAGNPALYLMAKDSSLTAAQGYDDATGLGSPTADFVSWFKAHPTGQ
;
A
#
# COMPACT_ATOMS: atom_id res chain seq x y z
N MET A 1 -12.88 -11.92 -10.01
CA MET A 1 -13.97 -12.70 -10.62
C MET A 1 -15.26 -12.09 -10.11
N SER A 2 -16.02 -11.40 -10.94
CA SER A 2 -17.26 -10.76 -10.49
C SER A 2 -18.48 -11.37 -11.18
N TYR A 3 -19.52 -11.68 -10.39
CA TYR A 3 -20.87 -11.86 -10.95
C TYR A 3 -21.42 -10.47 -11.27
N PRO A 4 -21.99 -10.22 -12.47
CA PRO A 4 -22.47 -8.89 -12.82
C PRO A 4 -23.60 -8.45 -11.88
N PRO A 5 -23.58 -7.20 -11.36
CA PRO A 5 -24.69 -6.68 -10.59
C PRO A 5 -25.95 -6.60 -11.46
N TYR A 6 -27.11 -6.89 -10.87
CA TYR A 6 -28.39 -6.86 -11.57
C TYR A 6 -28.69 -5.47 -12.12
N GLY A 7 -28.90 -5.38 -13.43
CA GLY A 7 -29.39 -4.15 -14.08
C GLY A 7 -30.74 -3.72 -13.51
N GLN A 8 -30.89 -2.44 -13.21
CA GLN A 8 -32.15 -1.87 -12.74
C GLN A 8 -33.07 -1.53 -13.93
N ASN A 9 -34.29 -2.09 -13.96
CA ASN A 9 -35.50 -1.29 -14.17
C ASN A 9 -36.80 -2.05 -13.83
N PRO A 10 -37.49 -1.74 -12.71
CA PRO A 10 -38.76 -2.36 -12.36
C PRO A 10 -39.96 -1.48 -12.75
N GLN A 11 -40.36 -1.46 -14.03
CA GLN A 11 -41.72 -1.08 -14.49
C GLN A 11 -41.93 -1.18 -16.02
N GLN A 12 -42.35 -2.34 -16.54
CA GLN A 12 -43.31 -2.43 -17.67
C GLN A 12 -44.11 -3.75 -17.58
N PRO A 13 -45.45 -3.74 -17.67
CA PRO A 13 -46.25 -4.96 -17.69
C PRO A 13 -46.21 -5.67 -19.06
N PRO A 14 -46.38 -7.01 -19.12
CA PRO A 14 -46.13 -7.80 -20.32
C PRO A 14 -47.16 -7.58 -21.43
N ARG A 15 -46.71 -7.53 -22.69
CA ARG A 15 -47.56 -7.66 -23.88
C ARG A 15 -47.53 -9.10 -24.41
N PRO A 16 -48.67 -9.65 -24.89
CA PRO A 16 -48.78 -11.06 -25.28
C PRO A 16 -48.17 -11.36 -26.66
N PRO A 17 -47.86 -12.65 -26.95
CA PRO A 17 -47.10 -13.04 -28.14
C PRO A 17 -47.98 -13.16 -29.39
N TYR A 18 -47.42 -12.79 -30.55
CA TYR A 18 -47.94 -13.17 -31.87
C TYR A 18 -46.78 -13.56 -32.79
N GLY A 19 -46.90 -14.73 -33.42
CA GLY A 19 -45.99 -15.20 -34.45
C GLY A 19 -46.45 -14.81 -35.87
N GLY A 20 -45.50 -14.70 -36.79
CA GLY A 20 -45.71 -14.45 -38.22
C GLY A 20 -44.39 -14.68 -39.00
N PRO A 21 -44.42 -15.12 -40.27
CA PRO A 21 -43.25 -15.70 -40.95
C PRO A 21 -42.30 -14.68 -41.62
N PRO A 22 -41.05 -15.08 -41.98
CA PRO A 22 -39.97 -14.16 -42.36
C PRO A 22 -39.76 -13.98 -43.89
N GLN A 23 -39.58 -12.74 -44.36
CA GLN A 23 -39.07 -12.31 -45.68
C GLN A 23 -38.59 -10.83 -45.59
N PRO A 24 -37.74 -10.28 -46.49
CA PRO A 24 -36.30 -10.53 -46.53
C PRO A 24 -35.45 -9.22 -46.47
N TYR A 25 -34.15 -9.34 -46.19
CA TYR A 25 -33.20 -8.21 -46.17
C TYR A 25 -32.84 -7.69 -47.58
N PRO A 26 -32.72 -6.36 -47.79
CA PRO A 26 -32.01 -5.78 -48.93
C PRO A 26 -30.47 -5.79 -48.71
N GLN A 27 -29.73 -5.87 -49.82
CA GLN A 27 -28.30 -6.21 -49.86
C GLN A 27 -27.36 -5.02 -49.61
N GLN A 28 -26.17 -5.29 -49.03
CA GLN A 28 -25.02 -4.37 -49.01
C GLN A 28 -24.14 -4.54 -50.27
N PRO A 29 -23.51 -3.46 -50.79
CA PRO A 29 -22.44 -3.55 -51.79
C PRO A 29 -21.07 -3.94 -51.15
N PRO A 30 -20.11 -4.47 -51.94
CA PRO A 30 -18.98 -5.26 -51.42
C PRO A 30 -17.74 -4.48 -50.94
N GLN A 31 -16.94 -5.18 -50.14
CA GLN A 31 -15.71 -4.75 -49.45
C GLN A 31 -14.49 -4.49 -50.37
N GLN A 32 -13.49 -3.78 -49.84
CA GLN A 32 -12.10 -3.84 -50.29
C GLN A 32 -11.18 -4.25 -49.11
N GLN A 33 -10.21 -5.14 -49.37
CA GLN A 33 -9.25 -5.63 -48.37
C GLN A 33 -7.97 -4.77 -48.35
N PRO A 34 -7.35 -4.51 -47.18
CA PRO A 34 -5.98 -4.01 -47.08
C PRO A 34 -4.94 -5.17 -47.15
N PRO A 35 -3.71 -4.92 -47.63
CA PRO A 35 -2.69 -5.96 -47.86
C PRO A 35 -1.84 -6.35 -46.63
N ASN A 36 -1.24 -7.55 -46.71
CA ASN A 36 -0.51 -8.26 -45.65
C ASN A 36 0.94 -7.76 -45.44
N PRO A 37 1.41 -7.49 -44.20
CA PRO A 37 2.73 -6.92 -43.91
C PRO A 37 3.82 -7.94 -43.57
N TYR A 38 4.43 -8.59 -44.57
CA TYR A 38 5.73 -9.27 -44.41
C TYR A 38 6.67 -9.05 -45.59
N SER A 39 7.55 -8.04 -45.50
CA SER A 39 8.74 -7.90 -46.35
C SER A 39 9.77 -6.98 -45.69
N ARG A 40 10.98 -7.50 -45.46
CA ARG A 40 12.10 -6.85 -44.76
C ARG A 40 13.09 -6.29 -45.79
N PRO A 41 13.49 -5.00 -45.75
CA PRO A 41 14.54 -4.48 -46.62
C PRO A 41 15.96 -4.61 -46.00
N PRO A 42 17.03 -4.70 -46.82
CA PRO A 42 18.41 -4.89 -46.36
C PRO A 42 19.18 -3.59 -46.03
N GLN A 43 20.36 -3.74 -45.43
CA GLN A 43 21.23 -2.68 -44.89
C GLN A 43 22.17 -2.00 -45.91
N GLN A 44 22.72 -0.84 -45.48
CA GLN A 44 24.01 -0.16 -45.83
C GLN A 44 23.86 1.24 -46.47
N PRO A 45 24.87 2.15 -46.39
CA PRO A 45 25.72 2.49 -45.22
C PRO A 45 25.87 4.03 -45.01
N GLN A 46 26.53 4.46 -43.91
CA GLN A 46 26.86 5.87 -43.59
C GLN A 46 27.94 6.48 -44.51
N PRO A 47 27.92 7.81 -44.79
CA PRO A 47 28.83 8.74 -44.07
C PRO A 47 28.35 10.20 -43.84
N TYR A 48 29.01 10.90 -42.90
CA TYR A 48 28.97 12.35 -42.58
C TYR A 48 29.86 13.22 -43.54
N PRO A 49 29.97 14.57 -43.40
CA PRO A 49 29.04 15.63 -42.94
C PRO A 49 28.98 16.91 -43.83
N GLY A 50 27.96 17.78 -43.64
CA GLY A 50 28.13 19.24 -43.72
C GLY A 50 27.22 20.09 -44.64
N GLN A 51 27.07 21.37 -44.26
CA GLN A 51 26.49 22.54 -44.97
C GLN A 51 24.95 22.80 -44.90
N GLN A 52 24.59 23.96 -44.33
CA GLN A 52 23.44 24.83 -44.69
C GLN A 52 23.80 25.62 -45.99
N PRO A 53 22.92 26.38 -46.69
CA PRO A 53 21.59 26.96 -46.35
C PRO A 53 20.53 26.56 -47.43
N PRO A 54 19.43 27.29 -47.80
CA PRO A 54 18.89 28.59 -47.37
C PRO A 54 17.36 28.59 -47.04
N GLN A 55 16.64 29.66 -47.42
CA GLN A 55 15.21 29.94 -47.15
C GLN A 55 14.46 30.29 -48.45
N GLN A 56 13.11 30.43 -48.33
CA GLN A 56 12.11 31.04 -49.24
C GLN A 56 11.40 30.12 -50.26
N PRO A 57 10.15 30.45 -50.71
CA PRO A 57 9.11 31.27 -50.04
C PRO A 57 7.69 30.63 -50.05
N ASN A 58 6.80 31.22 -49.25
CA ASN A 58 5.35 30.97 -49.23
C ASN A 58 4.62 31.60 -50.44
N PRO A 59 3.62 30.92 -51.03
CA PRO A 59 2.57 31.59 -51.81
C PRO A 59 1.13 31.31 -51.34
N TYR A 60 0.30 32.35 -51.41
CA TYR A 60 -1.16 32.42 -51.16
C TYR A 60 -1.64 32.50 -49.71
N GLY A 61 -1.87 33.75 -49.28
CA GLY A 61 -2.79 34.06 -48.19
C GLY A 61 -4.21 34.33 -48.71
N GLY A 62 -5.20 34.13 -47.84
CA GLY A 62 -6.59 34.51 -48.02
C GLY A 62 -7.25 34.53 -46.65
N GLY A 63 -7.47 35.71 -46.08
CA GLY A 63 -7.87 35.87 -44.69
C GLY A 63 -9.38 35.80 -44.45
N GLN A 64 -9.76 35.33 -43.27
CA GLN A 64 -11.03 35.68 -42.62
C GLN A 64 -10.75 36.03 -41.15
N GLN A 65 -11.37 37.10 -40.67
CA GLN A 65 -11.20 37.60 -39.29
C GLN A 65 -12.17 36.92 -38.33
N PRO A 66 -11.81 36.71 -37.05
CA PRO A 66 -12.77 36.37 -36.01
C PRO A 66 -13.64 37.60 -35.62
N PRO A 67 -14.88 37.40 -35.14
CA PRO A 67 -15.80 38.48 -34.78
C PRO A 67 -15.40 39.23 -33.49
N PRO A 68 -15.84 40.50 -33.32
CA PRO A 68 -15.34 41.39 -32.27
C PRO A 68 -16.00 41.20 -30.90
N ASN A 69 -15.19 41.42 -29.86
CA ASN A 69 -15.58 41.52 -28.45
C ASN A 69 -16.48 42.77 -28.19
N PRO A 70 -17.71 42.62 -27.66
CA PRO A 70 -18.56 43.75 -27.29
C PRO A 70 -18.41 44.16 -25.82
N TYR A 71 -18.42 45.48 -25.57
CA TYR A 71 -18.45 46.15 -24.25
C TYR A 71 -17.13 46.28 -23.47
N GLY A 72 -16.25 47.15 -23.99
CA GLY A 72 -15.49 48.06 -23.12
C GLY A 72 -16.23 49.39 -22.97
N GLY A 73 -16.48 49.85 -21.74
CA GLY A 73 -17.13 51.15 -21.48
C GLY A 73 -16.96 51.61 -20.05
N GLN A 74 -16.17 52.68 -19.84
CA GLN A 74 -16.08 53.37 -18.54
C GLN A 74 -17.33 54.20 -18.27
N PRO A 75 -17.79 54.25 -17.01
CA PRO A 75 -18.46 55.43 -16.48
C PRO A 75 -17.61 56.18 -15.44
N GLN A 76 -17.83 57.49 -15.42
CA GLN A 76 -17.13 58.54 -14.68
C GLN A 76 -17.26 58.47 -13.15
N GLN A 77 -16.38 59.22 -12.48
CA GLN A 77 -16.37 59.47 -11.03
C GLN A 77 -17.70 60.01 -10.47
N PRO A 78 -18.07 59.63 -9.24
CA PRO A 78 -18.81 60.49 -8.32
C PRO A 78 -17.86 61.45 -7.58
N GLN A 79 -18.26 62.72 -7.47
CA GLN A 79 -17.54 63.74 -6.71
C GLN A 79 -17.71 63.51 -5.20
N ASN A 80 -16.64 63.69 -4.42
CA ASN A 80 -16.70 63.76 -2.96
C ASN A 80 -16.50 65.24 -2.51
N PRO A 81 -17.53 65.90 -1.94
CA PRO A 81 -17.40 67.25 -1.40
C PRO A 81 -16.96 67.24 0.08
N TYR A 82 -16.17 68.25 0.46
CA TYR A 82 -15.52 68.43 1.78
C TYR A 82 -14.38 67.43 2.08
N GLY A 83 -13.14 67.83 2.41
CA GLY A 83 -12.58 69.18 2.59
C GLY A 83 -11.92 69.34 3.96
N GLY A 84 -10.62 69.04 4.06
CA GLY A 84 -9.82 69.25 5.28
C GLY A 84 -8.38 68.79 5.09
N GLN A 85 -7.40 69.68 5.28
CA GLN A 85 -5.97 69.45 4.97
C GLN A 85 -5.12 69.32 6.24
N GLN A 86 -4.26 68.28 6.28
CA GLN A 86 -2.85 68.28 6.75
C GLN A 86 -2.45 68.71 8.19
N PRO A 87 -1.20 68.44 8.68
CA PRO A 87 -0.14 67.49 8.26
C PRO A 87 0.38 66.61 9.48
N PRO A 88 1.56 65.92 9.45
CA PRO A 88 1.82 64.75 10.31
C PRO A 88 2.83 64.95 11.46
N GLN A 89 2.82 64.07 12.46
CA GLN A 89 3.92 63.92 13.45
C GLN A 89 4.20 62.45 13.83
N GLN A 90 5.47 62.16 14.11
CA GLN A 90 6.04 60.86 14.50
C GLN A 90 6.06 60.68 16.05
N PRO A 91 6.45 59.51 16.60
CA PRO A 91 5.94 59.00 17.88
C PRO A 91 6.78 59.38 19.12
N PRO A 92 6.31 58.97 20.31
CA PRO A 92 7.25 58.47 21.33
C PRO A 92 6.80 57.20 22.08
N ASN A 93 7.78 56.36 22.41
CA ASN A 93 7.78 55.43 23.55
C ASN A 93 8.32 56.20 24.78
N PRO A 94 7.84 56.03 26.03
CA PRO A 94 8.62 55.20 26.98
C PRO A 94 7.83 54.57 28.18
N TYR A 95 8.56 53.75 28.95
CA TYR A 95 8.18 53.14 30.25
C TYR A 95 8.04 54.11 31.45
N GLY A 96 7.25 53.70 32.46
CA GLY A 96 7.34 54.13 33.88
C GLY A 96 6.00 54.59 34.49
N GLY A 97 5.64 54.33 35.77
CA GLY A 97 6.23 53.49 36.81
C GLY A 97 5.74 53.85 38.24
N GLY A 98 5.44 52.85 39.10
CA GLY A 98 5.13 52.99 40.54
C GLY A 98 3.66 53.32 40.91
N GLN A 99 3.16 53.09 42.14
CA GLN A 99 3.69 52.35 43.30
C GLN A 99 2.54 51.84 44.24
N GLN A 100 2.91 50.99 45.20
CA GLN A 100 2.12 50.07 46.08
C GLN A 100 1.81 50.65 47.50
N PRO A 101 1.35 49.86 48.52
CA PRO A 101 0.53 48.63 48.57
C PRO A 101 -0.77 48.94 49.37
N PRO A 102 -1.15 48.44 50.59
CA PRO A 102 -1.03 47.17 51.36
C PRO A 102 -2.38 46.35 51.36
N GLN A 103 -2.69 45.27 52.12
CA GLN A 103 -2.07 44.52 53.24
C GLN A 103 -1.96 42.99 52.96
N GLN A 104 -1.51 42.20 53.94
CA GLN A 104 -0.76 40.94 53.81
C GLN A 104 -1.47 39.63 54.28
N PRO A 105 -0.86 38.44 54.05
CA PRO A 105 -1.42 37.08 54.26
C PRO A 105 -1.06 36.49 55.65
N PRO A 106 -1.03 35.15 55.90
CA PRO A 106 0.06 34.23 55.48
C PRO A 106 -0.44 32.79 55.13
N PHE A 107 0.32 31.74 54.75
CA PHE A 107 1.75 31.42 54.47
C PHE A 107 1.81 30.65 53.10
N GLY A 108 2.91 30.13 52.51
CA GLY A 108 4.34 30.05 52.85
C GLY A 108 4.80 28.58 53.06
N GLY A 109 5.86 28.04 52.43
CA GLY A 109 6.81 28.58 51.44
C GLY A 109 7.81 27.49 50.99
N GLY A 110 8.59 27.74 49.93
CA GLY A 110 9.48 26.75 49.28
C GLY A 110 10.99 26.84 49.59
N PRO A 111 11.90 26.95 48.58
CA PRO A 111 12.98 25.97 48.40
C PRO A 111 14.42 26.56 48.27
N GLY A 112 15.43 25.71 47.99
CA GLY A 112 16.78 26.16 47.59
C GLY A 112 17.77 25.05 47.18
N GLY A 113 18.67 25.34 46.23
CA GLY A 113 19.93 24.60 45.93
C GLY A 113 21.13 25.54 46.11
N PRO A 114 22.29 25.42 45.40
CA PRO A 114 22.89 24.30 44.65
C PRO A 114 24.39 24.01 45.01
N GLY A 115 25.05 23.00 44.40
CA GLY A 115 26.53 22.89 44.30
C GLY A 115 27.18 21.56 44.79
N GLY A 116 28.15 21.01 44.03
CA GLY A 116 28.98 19.82 44.38
C GLY A 116 30.40 20.19 44.87
N PRO A 117 31.45 19.33 44.73
CA PRO A 117 31.53 17.94 44.24
C PRO A 117 32.29 16.95 45.18
N GLY A 118 32.28 15.63 44.87
CA GLY A 118 33.25 14.65 45.43
C GLY A 118 32.75 13.20 45.49
N GLY A 119 33.57 12.24 45.03
CA GLY A 119 33.40 10.79 45.29
C GLY A 119 34.56 10.25 46.15
N PRO A 120 34.95 8.96 46.04
CA PRO A 120 34.12 7.76 45.82
C PRO A 120 34.53 6.58 46.75
N PHE A 121 33.59 5.78 47.29
CA PHE A 121 33.94 4.46 47.87
C PHE A 121 32.83 3.40 47.72
N GLY A 122 33.24 2.13 47.59
CA GLY A 122 32.41 0.99 47.23
C GLY A 122 31.76 0.21 48.38
N PRO A 123 31.14 -0.95 48.09
CA PRO A 123 30.03 -1.49 48.89
C PRO A 123 30.41 -2.60 49.90
N SER A 124 29.53 -2.81 50.88
CA SER A 124 29.54 -3.96 51.79
C SER A 124 28.17 -4.64 51.82
N GLY A 125 28.16 -5.98 51.72
CA GLY A 125 26.96 -6.80 51.55
C GLY A 125 26.13 -7.11 52.82
N PRO A 126 25.13 -8.01 52.70
CA PRO A 126 23.95 -8.02 53.59
C PRO A 126 23.91 -9.15 54.63
N GLY A 127 22.90 -9.11 55.52
CA GLY A 127 22.49 -10.21 56.39
C GLY A 127 20.98 -10.48 56.34
N GLY A 128 20.57 -11.75 56.42
CA GLY A 128 19.18 -12.21 56.65
C GLY A 128 18.95 -12.59 58.13
N PRO A 129 18.13 -13.61 58.48
CA PRO A 129 17.43 -14.56 57.60
C PRO A 129 16.00 -15.03 57.99
N SER A 130 15.35 -15.71 57.03
CA SER A 130 14.35 -16.82 57.12
C SER A 130 14.01 -17.28 55.67
N GLY A 131 13.35 -18.39 55.36
CA GLY A 131 12.91 -19.58 56.12
C GLY A 131 11.56 -20.13 55.60
N SER A 132 11.33 -21.41 55.26
CA SER A 132 12.22 -22.60 55.19
C SER A 132 11.55 -23.75 54.37
N GLY A 133 12.32 -24.76 53.92
CA GLY A 133 11.83 -25.95 53.18
C GLY A 133 12.68 -26.28 51.94
N GLY A 134 13.08 -27.54 51.72
CA GLY A 134 14.07 -27.87 50.67
C GLY A 134 14.11 -29.34 50.21
N SER A 135 15.28 -29.76 49.72
CA SER A 135 15.59 -31.00 48.96
C SER A 135 15.25 -30.93 47.46
N GLY A 136 16.15 -31.21 46.51
CA GLY A 136 17.59 -31.54 46.58
C GLY A 136 18.08 -32.15 45.25
N GLY A 137 19.34 -31.95 44.83
CA GLY A 137 19.89 -32.65 43.64
C GLY A 137 20.75 -31.85 42.64
N SER A 138 21.79 -31.16 43.11
CA SER A 138 22.92 -30.61 42.33
C SER A 138 23.80 -31.72 41.68
N ASN A 139 24.73 -31.54 40.72
CA ASN A 139 25.32 -30.36 40.04
C ASN A 139 26.09 -30.78 38.75
N ARG A 140 26.41 -29.83 37.85
CA ARG A 140 27.58 -29.85 36.94
C ARG A 140 28.59 -28.73 37.38
N PRO A 141 29.68 -28.45 36.63
CA PRO A 141 31.01 -29.06 36.61
C PRO A 141 32.09 -28.11 37.23
N PRO A 142 33.41 -28.27 36.95
CA PRO A 142 34.10 -27.15 36.26
C PRO A 142 35.32 -27.43 35.34
N LYS A 143 35.40 -26.65 34.25
CA LYS A 143 36.53 -25.96 33.54
C LYS A 143 37.96 -26.57 33.38
N ARG A 144 38.36 -26.69 32.08
CA ARG A 144 39.60 -26.21 31.34
C ARG A 144 41.00 -26.31 32.01
N SER A 145 42.15 -26.59 31.33
CA SER A 145 42.59 -26.12 29.99
C SER A 145 43.87 -26.80 29.40
N ARG A 146 44.13 -26.56 28.10
CA ARG A 146 45.41 -26.54 27.32
C ARG A 146 46.12 -27.84 26.87
N GLY A 147 46.38 -27.91 25.55
CA GLY A 147 47.30 -28.81 24.84
C GLY A 147 47.33 -28.44 23.33
N LYS A 148 48.45 -28.62 22.61
CA LYS A 148 48.65 -28.13 21.21
C LYS A 148 48.90 -29.27 20.20
N MET A 149 48.66 -28.93 18.92
CA MET A 149 49.53 -29.17 17.74
C MET A 149 49.30 -30.36 16.76
N LEU A 150 49.40 -29.99 15.46
CA LEU A 150 49.94 -30.68 14.27
C LEU A 150 49.07 -31.60 13.37
N ILE A 151 48.81 -31.06 12.15
CA ILE A 151 49.06 -31.61 10.80
C ILE A 151 48.68 -33.08 10.48
N GLY A 152 47.85 -33.23 9.45
CA GLY A 152 47.72 -34.46 8.65
C GLY A 152 47.02 -34.18 7.32
N ALA A 153 47.77 -34.07 6.22
CA ALA A 153 47.23 -33.96 4.87
C ALA A 153 46.89 -35.35 4.30
N GLY A 154 45.83 -35.46 3.49
CA GLY A 154 45.40 -36.71 2.87
C GLY A 154 44.59 -36.50 1.61
N VAL A 155 45.26 -36.48 0.46
CA VAL A 155 44.62 -36.48 -0.87
C VAL A 155 44.28 -37.92 -1.25
N ALA A 156 43.06 -38.17 -1.73
CA ALA A 156 42.73 -39.35 -2.52
C ALA A 156 41.62 -39.03 -3.52
N ILE A 157 41.97 -38.95 -4.80
CA ILE A 157 41.04 -38.93 -5.94
C ILE A 157 40.81 -40.38 -6.35
N ALA A 158 39.55 -40.80 -6.50
CA ALA A 158 39.20 -42.00 -7.27
C ALA A 158 37.82 -41.82 -7.92
N VAL A 159 37.82 -41.62 -9.23
CA VAL A 159 36.63 -41.74 -10.10
C VAL A 159 36.67 -43.13 -10.73
N VAL A 160 35.53 -43.84 -10.77
CA VAL A 160 35.02 -44.62 -11.91
C VAL A 160 33.62 -45.14 -11.54
N ALA A 161 32.70 -45.09 -12.51
CA ALA A 161 31.31 -45.52 -12.35
C ALA A 161 31.10 -47.02 -12.64
N VAL A 162 29.91 -47.54 -12.28
CA VAL A 162 28.98 -48.30 -13.15
C VAL A 162 28.02 -49.16 -12.31
N GLY A 163 26.71 -49.08 -12.63
CA GLY A 163 25.84 -50.26 -12.69
C GLY A 163 25.10 -50.74 -11.44
N GLY A 164 23.86 -50.26 -11.27
CA GLY A 164 22.65 -51.09 -11.22
C GLY A 164 22.40 -52.13 -10.10
N ILE A 165 21.11 -52.41 -9.89
CA ILE A 165 20.49 -53.40 -8.98
C ILE A 165 20.22 -52.88 -7.56
N VAL A 166 18.96 -52.50 -7.32
CA VAL A 166 18.35 -52.49 -5.98
C VAL A 166 17.37 -53.66 -5.92
N ILE A 167 17.52 -54.49 -4.90
CA ILE A 167 16.84 -55.77 -4.73
C ILE A 167 15.43 -55.54 -4.16
N ALA A 168 14.42 -56.11 -4.80
CA ALA A 168 13.07 -56.21 -4.23
C ALA A 168 13.06 -57.27 -3.12
N SER A 169 12.87 -56.85 -1.87
CA SER A 169 12.76 -57.75 -0.71
C SER A 169 11.30 -57.99 -0.33
N SER A 170 10.70 -59.04 -0.89
CA SER A 170 9.37 -59.50 -0.51
C SER A 170 9.37 -60.12 0.91
N HIS A 171 8.52 -59.62 1.80
CA HIS A 171 8.08 -60.34 3.00
C HIS A 171 6.55 -60.29 3.08
N GLY A 172 5.90 -61.41 2.76
CA GLY A 172 4.58 -61.70 3.33
C GLY A 172 4.75 -62.19 4.77
N GLY A 173 3.72 -62.23 5.61
CA GLY A 173 2.34 -61.80 5.39
C GLY A 173 1.56 -62.12 6.66
N GLY A 174 0.81 -61.15 7.18
CA GLY A 174 0.05 -61.30 8.42
C GLY A 174 -1.25 -60.51 8.31
N SER A 175 -2.35 -61.21 8.05
CA SER A 175 -3.64 -60.57 7.80
C SER A 175 -4.22 -59.98 9.08
N SER A 176 -4.40 -58.67 9.10
CA SER A 176 -5.42 -58.00 9.90
C SER A 176 -6.20 -57.05 8.98
N ASP A 177 -7.52 -57.25 8.89
CA ASP A 177 -8.42 -56.36 8.16
C ASP A 177 -8.45 -54.99 8.82
N SER A 178 -7.52 -54.13 8.43
CA SER A 178 -7.59 -52.70 8.65
C SER A 178 -8.00 -52.07 7.33
N LYS A 179 -9.23 -51.56 7.28
CA LYS A 179 -9.67 -50.68 6.18
C LYS A 179 -8.68 -49.52 6.13
N SER A 180 -7.87 -49.43 5.07
CA SER A 180 -7.09 -48.23 4.78
C SER A 180 -8.04 -47.13 4.35
N GLY A 181 -8.64 -46.46 5.35
CA GLY A 181 -9.11 -45.10 5.16
C GLY A 181 -7.90 -44.28 4.74
N SER A 182 -7.93 -43.71 3.54
CA SER A 182 -7.03 -42.63 3.17
C SER A 182 -7.22 -41.53 4.19
N GLN A 183 -6.22 -41.32 5.07
CA GLN A 183 -6.16 -40.08 5.83
C GLN A 183 -5.73 -39.02 4.82
N ASP A 184 -6.73 -38.33 4.27
CA ASP A 184 -6.54 -37.11 3.49
C ASP A 184 -5.91 -36.04 4.40
N GLY A 185 -5.04 -35.20 3.84
CA GLY A 185 -4.37 -34.15 4.59
C GLY A 185 -5.24 -32.90 4.72
N THR A 186 -5.40 -32.40 5.93
CA THR A 186 -5.85 -31.02 6.19
C THR A 186 -4.64 -30.12 6.37
N MET A 187 -4.70 -28.86 5.91
CA MET A 187 -3.59 -27.92 6.14
C MET A 187 -3.42 -27.62 7.63
N ALA A 188 -2.17 -27.40 8.04
CA ALA A 188 -1.84 -26.75 9.31
C ALA A 188 -1.60 -25.27 9.05
N PHE A 189 -2.46 -24.40 9.62
CA PHE A 189 -2.29 -22.95 9.55
C PHE A 189 -1.17 -22.50 10.51
N GLN A 190 -0.42 -21.45 10.15
CA GLN A 190 0.68 -20.97 10.99
C GLN A 190 0.25 -20.51 12.39
N SER A 191 -1.02 -20.10 12.57
CA SER A 191 -1.58 -19.76 13.89
C SER A 191 -1.83 -20.97 14.81
N GLY A 192 -1.88 -22.19 14.25
CA GLY A 192 -2.30 -23.41 14.94
C GLY A 192 -3.81 -23.62 15.01
N ASP A 193 -4.61 -22.74 14.41
CA ASP A 193 -6.08 -22.85 14.40
C ASP A 193 -6.61 -23.76 13.28
N SER A 194 -7.88 -24.14 13.44
CA SER A 194 -8.69 -24.69 12.35
C SER A 194 -9.01 -23.60 11.33
N TRP A 195 -9.03 -23.95 10.04
CA TRP A 195 -9.53 -23.06 8.98
C TRP A 195 -10.90 -22.48 9.34
N SER A 196 -11.07 -21.18 9.08
CA SER A 196 -12.35 -20.48 9.12
C SER A 196 -12.65 -19.86 7.74
N PRO A 197 -13.91 -19.82 7.30
CA PRO A 197 -14.28 -18.98 6.16
C PRO A 197 -14.06 -17.49 6.49
N PRO A 198 -13.92 -16.62 5.48
CA PRO A 198 -13.96 -15.18 5.67
C PRO A 198 -15.19 -14.73 6.47
N SER A 199 -15.10 -13.65 7.25
CA SER A 199 -16.18 -13.21 8.15
C SER A 199 -17.52 -12.91 7.44
N TRP A 200 -17.49 -12.59 6.15
CA TRP A 200 -18.67 -12.36 5.31
C TRP A 200 -19.29 -13.64 4.73
N ALA A 201 -18.56 -14.77 4.72
CA ALA A 201 -19.01 -16.05 4.15
C ALA A 201 -19.86 -16.85 5.17
N VAL A 202 -20.89 -16.19 5.69
CA VAL A 202 -21.81 -16.70 6.72
C VAL A 202 -23.17 -17.11 6.13
N ALA A 203 -23.90 -17.98 6.85
CA ALA A 203 -25.18 -18.52 6.41
C ALA A 203 -26.30 -17.49 6.14
N SER A 204 -26.19 -16.26 6.67
CA SER A 204 -27.12 -15.16 6.34
C SER A 204 -26.86 -14.54 4.96
N ASN A 205 -25.64 -14.67 4.45
CA ASN A 205 -25.19 -14.09 3.19
C ASN A 205 -25.18 -15.15 2.07
N ASP A 206 -25.15 -16.44 2.42
CA ASP A 206 -25.18 -17.57 1.49
C ASP A 206 -26.46 -17.56 0.62
N ILE A 207 -26.26 -17.53 -0.70
CA ILE A 207 -27.30 -17.59 -1.72
C ILE A 207 -27.25 -18.89 -2.54
N GLY A 208 -26.54 -19.90 -2.04
CA GLY A 208 -26.45 -21.25 -2.57
C GLY A 208 -25.19 -21.52 -3.39
N ALA A 209 -25.06 -22.79 -3.82
CA ALA A 209 -23.90 -23.28 -4.58
C ALA A 209 -23.58 -22.42 -5.81
N ALA A 210 -22.28 -22.22 -6.05
CA ALA A 210 -21.77 -21.62 -7.27
C ALA A 210 -22.03 -22.54 -8.47
N ASN A 211 -22.01 -21.97 -9.69
CA ASN A 211 -22.17 -22.77 -10.90
C ASN A 211 -20.89 -23.62 -11.11
N PRO A 212 -20.96 -24.97 -11.10
CA PRO A 212 -19.78 -25.82 -11.21
C PRO A 212 -19.08 -25.70 -12.58
N LYS A 213 -19.73 -25.09 -13.58
CA LYS A 213 -19.13 -24.80 -14.90
C LYS A 213 -18.41 -23.45 -14.98
N THR A 214 -18.46 -22.61 -13.93
CA THR A 214 -17.70 -21.37 -13.91
C THR A 214 -16.21 -21.70 -13.94
N VAL A 215 -15.50 -21.13 -14.91
CA VAL A 215 -14.04 -21.20 -14.97
C VAL A 215 -13.46 -20.20 -13.98
N VAL A 216 -12.51 -20.66 -13.18
CA VAL A 216 -11.77 -19.91 -12.18
C VAL A 216 -10.27 -20.09 -12.42
N SER A 217 -9.50 -19.13 -11.92
CA SER A 217 -8.06 -19.25 -11.71
C SER A 217 -7.80 -19.55 -10.24
N GLY A 218 -6.61 -20.04 -9.92
CA GLY A 218 -6.13 -20.21 -8.56
C GLY A 218 -4.64 -20.48 -8.55
N GLN A 219 -4.00 -20.33 -7.38
CA GLN A 219 -2.55 -20.50 -7.25
C GLN A 219 -2.21 -21.47 -6.12
N VAL A 220 -1.44 -22.49 -6.45
CA VAL A 220 -0.95 -23.51 -5.51
C VAL A 220 0.48 -23.16 -5.12
N TRP A 221 0.71 -22.95 -3.82
CA TRP A 221 1.99 -22.50 -3.27
C TRP A 221 2.79 -23.69 -2.75
N PHE A 222 4.07 -23.78 -3.11
CA PHE A 222 4.93 -24.87 -2.68
C PHE A 222 5.44 -24.65 -1.25
N ALA A 223 5.20 -25.62 -0.36
CA ALA A 223 5.77 -25.63 0.98
C ALA A 223 7.31 -25.61 0.96
N LYS A 224 7.92 -25.09 2.02
CA LYS A 224 9.39 -25.02 2.21
C LYS A 224 9.88 -26.07 3.19
N ALA A 225 11.15 -26.47 3.08
CA ALA A 225 11.74 -27.57 3.86
C ALA A 225 11.66 -27.38 5.39
N SER A 226 11.53 -26.13 5.86
CA SER A 226 11.10 -25.78 7.21
C SER A 226 10.68 -24.31 7.26
N PRO A 227 9.39 -23.98 7.48
CA PRO A 227 8.93 -22.60 7.64
C PRO A 227 9.61 -21.86 8.81
N ALA A 228 9.92 -22.56 9.91
CA ALA A 228 10.64 -21.97 11.03
C ALA A 228 12.08 -21.55 10.65
N ASN A 229 12.75 -22.30 9.77
CA ASN A 229 14.08 -21.92 9.27
C ASN A 229 14.01 -20.74 8.28
N LEU A 230 12.95 -20.68 7.46
CA LEU A 230 12.66 -19.55 6.58
C LEU A 230 12.49 -18.26 7.41
N GLN A 231 11.53 -18.27 8.34
CA GLN A 231 11.22 -17.15 9.23
C GLN A 231 12.46 -16.71 10.03
N SER A 232 13.20 -17.66 10.61
CA SER A 232 14.43 -17.35 11.37
C SER A 232 15.53 -16.73 10.52
N TYR A 233 15.65 -17.13 9.25
CA TYR A 233 16.63 -16.54 8.34
C TYR A 233 16.21 -15.13 7.91
N ALA A 234 14.93 -14.93 7.57
CA ALA A 234 14.35 -13.62 7.28
C ALA A 234 14.53 -12.63 8.45
N GLN A 235 14.32 -13.09 9.70
CA GLN A 235 14.58 -12.28 10.89
C GLN A 235 16.05 -11.88 10.99
N SER A 236 16.98 -12.83 10.84
CA SER A 236 18.42 -12.53 10.95
C SER A 236 18.96 -11.62 9.85
N VAL A 237 18.45 -11.67 8.61
CA VAL A 237 18.95 -10.77 7.54
C VAL A 237 18.35 -9.36 7.62
N GLY A 238 17.14 -9.21 8.17
CA GLY A 238 16.46 -7.93 8.36
C GLY A 238 16.69 -7.25 9.72
N THR A 239 17.36 -7.89 10.70
CA THR A 239 17.58 -7.31 12.04
C THR A 239 18.97 -6.67 12.18
N PRO A 240 19.08 -5.33 12.36
CA PRO A 240 20.37 -4.68 12.59
C PRO A 240 21.11 -5.24 13.80
N GLY A 241 22.39 -5.59 13.61
CA GLY A 241 23.25 -6.17 14.63
C GLY A 241 23.28 -7.70 14.66
N ASP A 242 22.41 -8.40 13.92
CA ASP A 242 22.59 -9.83 13.66
C ASP A 242 23.82 -10.04 12.72
N PRO A 243 24.66 -11.06 12.96
CA PRO A 243 25.79 -11.37 12.08
C PRO A 243 25.44 -11.65 10.61
N LYS A 244 24.18 -11.93 10.27
CA LYS A 244 23.68 -12.13 8.91
C LYS A 244 22.96 -10.92 8.33
N TYR A 245 22.88 -9.79 9.04
CA TYR A 245 22.22 -8.59 8.52
C TYR A 245 22.78 -8.20 7.14
N HIS A 246 21.88 -7.90 6.20
CA HIS A 246 22.19 -7.66 4.77
C HIS A 246 22.91 -8.81 4.02
N GLN A 247 22.97 -10.04 4.57
CA GLN A 247 23.42 -11.23 3.82
C GLN A 247 22.27 -11.80 2.98
N PHE A 248 21.74 -10.96 2.08
CA PHE A 248 20.64 -11.32 1.20
C PHE A 248 21.02 -12.47 0.25
N LEU A 249 20.01 -13.25 -0.14
CA LEU A 249 20.14 -14.31 -1.13
C LEU A 249 19.63 -13.83 -2.49
N THR A 250 20.22 -14.34 -3.57
CA THR A 250 19.56 -14.29 -4.89
C THR A 250 18.37 -15.27 -4.93
N PRO A 251 17.39 -15.10 -5.85
CA PRO A 251 16.29 -16.06 -6.00
C PRO A 251 16.75 -17.51 -6.19
N ASP A 252 17.82 -17.75 -6.97
CA ASP A 252 18.40 -19.10 -7.13
C ASP A 252 18.97 -19.68 -5.82
N GLN A 253 19.60 -18.84 -4.99
CA GLN A 253 20.08 -19.24 -3.68
C GLN A 253 18.92 -19.48 -2.70
N PHE A 254 17.88 -18.66 -2.73
CA PHE A 254 16.65 -18.87 -1.96
C PHE A 254 15.99 -20.20 -2.34
N ASN A 255 15.73 -20.41 -3.63
CA ASN A 255 15.19 -21.63 -4.22
C ASN A 255 16.00 -22.87 -3.80
N THR A 256 17.33 -22.79 -3.85
CA THR A 256 18.21 -23.89 -3.45
C THR A 256 18.21 -24.15 -1.94
N THR A 257 18.11 -23.09 -1.12
CA THR A 257 18.23 -23.17 0.35
C THR A 257 16.95 -23.66 1.02
N PHE A 258 15.78 -23.25 0.53
CA PHE A 258 14.49 -23.49 1.20
C PHE A 258 13.56 -24.48 0.47
N ALA A 259 13.92 -24.99 -0.72
CA ALA A 259 13.12 -25.99 -1.43
C ALA A 259 12.85 -27.25 -0.59
N ASN A 260 11.58 -27.65 -0.53
CA ASN A 260 11.11 -28.84 0.20
C ASN A 260 11.40 -30.15 -0.56
N GLY A 261 12.69 -30.40 -0.83
CA GLY A 261 13.16 -31.52 -1.63
C GLY A 261 12.97 -31.34 -3.14
N ALA A 262 13.84 -31.97 -3.92
CA ALA A 262 13.99 -31.75 -5.37
C ALA A 262 12.75 -32.09 -6.22
N ASN A 263 11.79 -32.83 -5.68
CA ASN A 263 10.61 -33.32 -6.40
C ASN A 263 9.29 -32.64 -5.98
N SER A 264 9.28 -31.76 -4.99
CA SER A 264 8.05 -31.13 -4.44
C SER A 264 7.22 -30.43 -5.53
N GLY A 265 7.80 -29.43 -6.21
CA GLY A 265 7.13 -28.73 -7.31
C GLY A 265 6.78 -29.64 -8.49
N ALA A 266 7.46 -30.78 -8.68
CA ALA A 266 7.12 -31.76 -9.71
C ALA A 266 5.88 -32.59 -9.31
N ALA A 267 5.80 -33.05 -8.06
CA ALA A 267 4.64 -33.77 -7.51
C ALA A 267 3.38 -32.90 -7.56
N VAL A 268 3.47 -31.63 -7.12
CA VAL A 268 2.34 -30.68 -7.19
C VAL A 268 1.94 -30.40 -8.65
N THR A 269 2.90 -30.28 -9.58
CA THR A 269 2.58 -30.13 -11.03
C THR A 269 1.85 -31.34 -11.57
N GLN A 270 2.31 -32.54 -11.24
CA GLN A 270 1.69 -33.78 -11.69
C GLN A 270 0.27 -33.92 -11.11
N TRP A 271 0.06 -33.55 -9.84
CA TRP A 271 -1.26 -33.54 -9.21
C TRP A 271 -2.26 -32.62 -9.92
N VAL A 272 -1.93 -31.34 -10.13
CA VAL A 272 -2.87 -30.41 -10.81
C VAL A 272 -3.17 -30.84 -12.25
N GLN A 273 -2.19 -31.42 -12.96
CA GLN A 273 -2.39 -31.98 -14.30
C GLN A 273 -3.28 -33.24 -14.27
N GLN A 274 -3.13 -34.11 -13.27
CA GLN A 274 -3.98 -35.29 -13.08
C GLN A 274 -5.42 -34.92 -12.66
N ALA A 275 -5.58 -33.80 -11.97
CA ALA A 275 -6.89 -33.20 -11.65
C ALA A 275 -7.57 -32.52 -12.84
N GLY A 276 -6.95 -32.52 -14.03
CA GLY A 276 -7.50 -31.92 -15.26
C GLY A 276 -7.26 -30.41 -15.41
N MET A 277 -6.59 -29.77 -14.44
CA MET A 277 -6.41 -28.33 -14.39
C MET A 277 -5.39 -27.86 -15.45
N LYS A 278 -5.71 -26.75 -16.14
CA LYS A 278 -4.81 -26.12 -17.10
C LYS A 278 -3.78 -25.27 -16.34
N VAL A 279 -2.51 -25.67 -16.37
CA VAL A 279 -1.42 -24.82 -15.88
C VAL A 279 -1.32 -23.56 -16.77
N LEU A 280 -1.44 -22.39 -16.15
CA LEU A 280 -1.27 -21.08 -16.80
C LEU A 280 0.17 -20.59 -16.66
N ASN A 281 0.72 -20.67 -15.44
CA ASN A 281 2.07 -20.27 -15.12
C ASN A 281 2.68 -21.20 -14.05
N LYS A 282 4.00 -21.28 -14.00
CA LYS A 282 4.74 -22.01 -12.97
C LYS A 282 6.13 -21.41 -12.78
N ASP A 283 6.55 -21.28 -11.53
CA ASP A 283 7.93 -20.95 -11.16
C ASP A 283 8.48 -21.93 -10.11
N ALA A 284 9.49 -21.52 -9.34
CA ALA A 284 10.10 -22.31 -8.27
C ALA A 284 9.30 -22.28 -6.95
N GLN A 285 8.24 -21.46 -6.88
CA GLN A 285 7.52 -21.12 -5.67
C GLN A 285 6.04 -21.54 -5.73
N SER A 286 5.44 -21.52 -6.92
CA SER A 286 4.00 -21.73 -7.12
C SER A 286 3.63 -22.27 -8.51
N ILE A 287 2.36 -22.66 -8.66
CA ILE A 287 1.70 -22.93 -9.95
C ILE A 287 0.38 -22.17 -10.01
N THR A 288 0.21 -21.33 -11.02
CA THR A 288 -1.09 -20.73 -11.36
C THR A 288 -1.83 -21.67 -12.31
N VAL A 289 -3.07 -22.02 -11.98
CA VAL A 289 -3.93 -22.91 -12.76
C VAL A 289 -5.24 -22.24 -13.14
N SER A 290 -5.86 -22.73 -14.21
CA SER A 290 -7.24 -22.46 -14.59
C SER A 290 -8.01 -23.78 -14.63
N THR A 291 -9.21 -23.76 -14.06
CA THR A 291 -10.03 -24.95 -13.78
C THR A 291 -11.49 -24.55 -13.65
N THR A 292 -12.43 -25.48 -13.64
CA THR A 292 -13.83 -25.20 -13.26
C THR A 292 -14.06 -25.33 -11.76
N ILE A 293 -15.08 -24.64 -11.23
CA ILE A 293 -15.50 -24.79 -9.83
C ILE A 293 -15.80 -26.27 -9.49
N GLY A 294 -16.45 -27.01 -10.38
CA GLY A 294 -16.76 -28.43 -10.14
C GLY A 294 -15.53 -29.33 -10.03
N GLU A 295 -14.43 -28.97 -10.71
CA GLU A 295 -13.13 -29.65 -10.57
C GLU A 295 -12.42 -29.25 -9.26
N VAL A 296 -12.55 -27.99 -8.80
CA VAL A 296 -12.07 -27.54 -7.48
C VAL A 296 -12.79 -28.28 -6.35
N GLU A 297 -14.11 -28.34 -6.39
CA GLU A 297 -14.95 -29.04 -5.41
C GLU A 297 -14.58 -30.52 -5.29
N GLN A 298 -14.37 -31.21 -6.43
CA GLN A 298 -13.93 -32.60 -6.46
C GLN A 298 -12.50 -32.80 -5.95
N THR A 299 -11.58 -31.91 -6.35
CA THR A 299 -10.15 -32.05 -6.03
C THR A 299 -9.86 -31.73 -4.57
N LEU A 300 -10.53 -30.71 -4.01
CA LEU A 300 -10.31 -30.22 -2.64
C LEU A 300 -11.37 -30.71 -1.63
N LYS A 301 -12.35 -31.49 -2.08
CA LYS A 301 -13.46 -32.05 -1.26
C LYS A 301 -14.26 -30.99 -0.50
N VAL A 302 -14.52 -29.87 -1.16
CA VAL A 302 -15.32 -28.74 -0.64
C VAL A 302 -16.59 -28.52 -1.48
N GLN A 303 -17.46 -27.61 -1.02
CA GLN A 303 -18.46 -26.98 -1.88
C GLN A 303 -18.15 -25.48 -1.93
N ILE A 304 -18.23 -24.88 -3.12
CA ILE A 304 -18.06 -23.44 -3.32
C ILE A 304 -19.46 -22.83 -3.39
N HIS A 305 -19.79 -21.97 -2.43
CA HIS A 305 -21.06 -21.25 -2.41
C HIS A 305 -20.87 -19.81 -2.85
N ARG A 306 -21.98 -19.16 -3.22
CA ARG A 306 -22.05 -17.73 -3.49
C ARG A 306 -22.60 -17.01 -2.27
N PHE A 307 -22.01 -15.87 -1.93
CA PHE A 307 -22.40 -15.05 -0.79
C PHE A 307 -22.70 -13.63 -1.25
N LYS A 308 -23.79 -13.04 -0.76
CA LYS A 308 -24.17 -11.65 -1.04
C LYS A 308 -23.91 -10.77 0.19
N HIS A 309 -22.91 -9.91 0.10
CA HIS A 309 -22.53 -8.93 1.13
C HIS A 309 -21.99 -7.66 0.45
N GLY A 310 -21.95 -6.53 1.17
CA GLY A 310 -21.35 -5.28 0.66
C GLY A 310 -21.87 -4.78 -0.70
N GLY A 311 -23.10 -5.17 -1.10
CA GLY A 311 -23.66 -4.86 -2.43
C GLY A 311 -23.22 -5.79 -3.57
N ARG A 312 -22.17 -6.61 -3.38
CA ARG A 312 -21.59 -7.54 -4.36
C ARG A 312 -22.01 -9.00 -4.12
N VAL A 313 -21.52 -9.89 -4.98
CA VAL A 313 -21.71 -11.35 -4.87
C VAL A 313 -20.38 -12.04 -5.12
N ASP A 314 -19.89 -12.71 -4.09
CA ASP A 314 -18.61 -13.40 -4.08
C ASP A 314 -18.77 -14.91 -3.92
N ILE A 315 -17.68 -15.64 -4.11
CA ILE A 315 -17.60 -17.08 -3.82
C ILE A 315 -16.62 -17.37 -2.69
N ALA A 316 -16.91 -18.41 -1.91
CA ALA A 316 -16.00 -18.96 -0.91
C ALA A 316 -16.28 -20.46 -0.71
N PRO A 317 -15.30 -21.26 -0.28
CA PRO A 317 -15.56 -22.62 0.19
C PRO A 317 -16.39 -22.61 1.49
N THR A 318 -17.30 -23.57 1.63
CA THR A 318 -18.14 -23.72 2.85
C THR A 318 -17.49 -24.59 3.94
N SER A 319 -16.34 -25.17 3.65
CA SER A 319 -15.60 -26.07 4.54
C SER A 319 -14.11 -26.05 4.22
N GLN A 320 -13.27 -26.46 5.18
CA GLN A 320 -11.82 -26.53 5.00
C GLN A 320 -11.42 -27.39 3.77
N PRO A 321 -10.59 -26.86 2.85
CA PRO A 321 -9.99 -27.63 1.77
C PRO A 321 -9.16 -28.83 2.26
N GLN A 322 -9.34 -29.99 1.61
CA GLN A 322 -8.64 -31.24 1.90
C GLN A 322 -7.79 -31.66 0.69
N TYR A 323 -6.59 -32.19 0.95
CA TYR A 323 -5.63 -32.53 -0.08
C TYR A 323 -5.29 -34.02 -0.06
N PRO A 324 -4.95 -34.63 -1.21
CA PRO A 324 -4.28 -35.93 -1.24
C PRO A 324 -3.03 -35.90 -0.35
N SER A 325 -2.87 -36.89 0.53
CA SER A 325 -1.83 -36.89 1.56
C SER A 325 -0.40 -37.10 1.03
N ASP A 326 -0.26 -37.54 -0.21
CA ASP A 326 0.99 -37.57 -0.98
C ASP A 326 1.40 -36.19 -1.51
N VAL A 327 0.46 -35.24 -1.61
CA VAL A 327 0.69 -33.87 -2.11
C VAL A 327 0.69 -32.83 -0.99
N GLY A 328 -0.12 -33.02 0.07
CA GLY A 328 -0.29 -32.04 1.15
C GLY A 328 1.00 -31.60 1.84
N ASN A 329 2.01 -32.47 1.95
CA ASN A 329 3.33 -32.11 2.51
C ASN A 329 4.14 -31.13 1.62
N TYR A 330 3.72 -30.91 0.37
CA TYR A 330 4.39 -30.05 -0.60
C TYR A 330 3.61 -28.76 -0.91
N VAL A 331 2.43 -28.56 -0.31
CA VAL A 331 1.57 -27.38 -0.50
C VAL A 331 1.53 -26.56 0.79
N SER A 332 1.83 -25.26 0.73
CA SER A 332 1.70 -24.34 1.87
C SER A 332 0.35 -23.60 1.89
N ALA A 333 -0.20 -23.29 0.72
CA ALA A 333 -1.49 -22.64 0.55
C ALA A 333 -2.09 -22.94 -0.83
N VAL A 334 -3.41 -22.76 -0.97
CA VAL A 334 -4.07 -22.57 -2.27
C VAL A 334 -4.93 -21.32 -2.20
N THR A 335 -4.58 -20.33 -3.01
CA THR A 335 -5.25 -19.01 -3.05
C THR A 335 -6.14 -18.90 -4.29
N GLY A 336 -7.11 -17.97 -4.26
CA GLY A 336 -8.14 -17.83 -5.30
C GLY A 336 -9.33 -18.80 -5.17
N LEU A 337 -9.45 -19.52 -4.05
CA LEU A 337 -10.65 -20.31 -3.70
C LEU A 337 -11.83 -19.42 -3.28
N THR A 338 -11.49 -18.22 -2.83
CA THR A 338 -12.39 -17.16 -2.39
C THR A 338 -12.24 -15.98 -3.36
N THR A 339 -13.33 -15.25 -3.62
CA THR A 339 -13.26 -13.95 -4.30
C THR A 339 -13.39 -12.83 -3.28
N SER A 340 -12.40 -12.71 -2.42
CA SER A 340 -12.06 -11.41 -1.90
C SER A 340 -11.67 -10.54 -3.10
N SER A 341 -12.19 -9.33 -3.11
CA SER A 341 -11.40 -8.19 -3.53
C SER A 341 -11.60 -7.17 -2.41
N PRO A 342 -10.56 -6.48 -1.94
CA PRO A 342 -10.77 -5.26 -1.20
C PRO A 342 -11.65 -4.32 -2.03
N ILE A 343 -12.57 -3.66 -1.35
CA ILE A 343 -13.55 -2.76 -1.96
C ILE A 343 -13.10 -1.30 -1.80
N GLN A 344 -12.00 -1.03 -1.10
CA GLN A 344 -11.45 0.32 -1.02
C GLN A 344 -11.12 0.79 -2.45
N THR A 345 -12.01 1.64 -2.96
CA THR A 345 -11.83 2.44 -4.17
C THR A 345 -10.71 3.41 -3.85
N PRO A 346 -9.54 3.28 -4.47
CA PRO A 346 -8.30 3.59 -3.75
C PRO A 346 -7.92 5.07 -3.73
N HIS A 347 -8.83 5.97 -4.13
CA HIS A 347 -8.67 7.41 -3.91
C HIS A 347 -9.95 8.05 -3.38
N LEU A 348 -9.80 8.84 -2.33
CA LEU A 348 -10.70 9.95 -2.05
C LEU A 348 -10.17 11.18 -2.80
N ALA A 349 -10.79 11.47 -3.94
CA ALA A 349 -10.55 12.71 -4.67
C ALA A 349 -11.49 13.81 -4.15
N VAL A 350 -10.95 14.94 -3.68
CA VAL A 350 -11.77 16.14 -3.52
C VAL A 350 -11.94 16.73 -4.92
N GLY A 351 -13.17 16.67 -5.43
CA GLY A 351 -13.48 16.96 -6.83
C GLY A 351 -12.86 18.26 -7.34
N ALA A 352 -12.39 18.23 -8.59
CA ALA A 352 -11.58 19.26 -9.27
C ALA A 352 -11.80 20.65 -8.67
N GLY A 353 -10.83 21.09 -7.87
CA GLY A 353 -10.93 22.31 -7.10
C GLY A 353 -11.34 23.47 -7.99
N SER A 354 -12.24 24.32 -7.48
CA SER A 354 -12.54 25.57 -8.17
C SER A 354 -11.21 26.30 -8.46
N ALA A 355 -11.15 27.12 -9.51
CA ALA A 355 -9.97 27.95 -9.79
C ALA A 355 -9.62 28.95 -8.66
N ASP A 356 -10.38 28.91 -7.56
CA ASP A 356 -10.27 29.67 -6.33
C ASP A 356 -9.88 28.77 -5.14
N CYS A 357 -8.79 27.99 -5.25
CA CYS A 357 -8.21 27.16 -4.18
C CYS A 357 -6.89 27.75 -3.60
N SER A 358 -6.44 27.25 -2.44
CA SER A 358 -5.18 27.65 -1.77
C SER A 358 -4.01 26.74 -2.13
N THR A 359 -2.84 27.33 -2.35
CA THR A 359 -1.60 26.63 -2.75
C THR A 359 -0.70 26.23 -1.57
N PHE A 360 -0.96 26.77 -0.38
CA PHE A 360 -0.29 26.43 0.88
C PHE A 360 -1.24 26.71 2.05
N TRP A 361 -1.03 26.08 3.21
CA TRP A 361 -1.94 26.21 4.34
C TRP A 361 -1.92 27.62 4.93
N GLY A 362 -3.10 28.17 5.21
CA GLY A 362 -3.21 29.54 5.73
C GLY A 362 -3.07 30.64 4.69
N GLN A 363 -3.01 30.33 3.38
CA GLN A 363 -2.94 31.36 2.34
C GLN A 363 -4.16 32.28 2.36
N ARG A 364 -5.37 31.71 2.50
CA ARG A 364 -6.65 32.42 2.41
C ARG A 364 -7.69 31.83 3.37
N PRO A 365 -8.36 32.65 4.19
CA PRO A 365 -9.54 32.22 4.94
C PRO A 365 -10.73 32.06 3.99
N SER A 366 -11.65 31.13 4.30
CA SER A 366 -12.93 30.99 3.60
C SER A 366 -13.88 32.19 3.79
N GLY A 367 -13.70 32.94 4.88
CA GLY A 367 -14.64 33.97 5.33
C GLY A 367 -15.82 33.41 6.14
N LEU A 368 -15.89 32.10 6.35
CA LEU A 368 -16.79 31.48 7.31
C LEU A 368 -16.34 31.78 8.76
N PRO A 369 -17.24 31.73 9.76
CA PRO A 369 -16.86 31.90 11.18
C PRO A 369 -15.86 30.85 11.66
N ALA A 370 -15.13 31.14 12.74
CA ALA A 370 -14.31 30.11 13.38
C ALA A 370 -15.15 28.91 13.86
N THR A 371 -14.52 27.75 13.91
CA THR A 371 -15.10 26.50 14.46
C THR A 371 -15.36 26.61 15.97
N SER A 372 -16.00 25.58 16.55
CA SER A 372 -16.34 25.55 17.98
C SER A 372 -15.13 25.52 18.92
N ASP A 373 -14.00 24.98 18.49
CA ASP A 373 -12.71 25.03 19.20
C ASP A 373 -11.91 26.32 18.93
N GLY A 374 -12.31 27.12 17.94
CA GLY A 374 -11.74 28.43 17.62
C GLY A 374 -10.86 28.48 16.36
N SER A 375 -10.74 27.39 15.61
CA SER A 375 -9.95 27.35 14.37
C SER A 375 -10.50 28.29 13.30
N PRO A 376 -9.63 29.08 12.63
CA PRO A 376 -10.01 29.78 11.41
C PRO A 376 -10.20 28.76 10.28
N VAL A 377 -11.37 28.80 9.64
CA VAL A 377 -11.67 27.92 8.49
C VAL A 377 -10.94 28.42 7.25
N GLN A 378 -10.13 27.54 6.66
CA GLN A 378 -9.35 27.84 5.46
C GLN A 378 -10.18 27.64 4.19
N GLN A 379 -9.74 28.30 3.11
CA GLN A 379 -10.15 27.92 1.76
C GLN A 379 -9.55 26.54 1.40
N GLN A 380 -10.32 25.66 0.76
CA GLN A 380 -9.87 24.39 0.18
C GLN A 380 -8.51 24.50 -0.52
N MET A 381 -7.64 23.50 -0.36
CA MET A 381 -6.35 23.42 -1.02
C MET A 381 -6.44 22.95 -2.48
N CYS A 382 -5.53 23.45 -3.33
CA CYS A 382 -5.30 22.97 -4.69
C CYS A 382 -4.47 21.67 -4.74
N GLY A 383 -4.09 21.12 -3.58
CA GLY A 383 -3.05 20.11 -3.46
C GLY A 383 -1.63 20.69 -3.51
N TYR A 384 -0.67 19.93 -2.97
CA TYR A 384 0.74 20.30 -2.95
C TYR A 384 1.48 19.86 -4.21
N THR A 385 2.39 20.71 -4.68
CA THR A 385 3.31 20.37 -5.77
C THR A 385 4.43 19.44 -5.29
N ALA A 386 5.06 18.71 -6.23
CA ALA A 386 6.24 17.89 -5.95
C ALA A 386 7.36 18.65 -5.21
N SER A 387 7.61 19.92 -5.58
CA SER A 387 8.62 20.74 -4.90
C SER A 387 8.28 21.07 -3.44
N GLN A 388 6.99 21.19 -3.10
CA GLN A 388 6.56 21.41 -1.72
C GLN A 388 6.72 20.13 -0.89
N LEU A 389 6.22 19.00 -1.39
CA LEU A 389 6.32 17.71 -0.69
C LEU A 389 7.79 17.29 -0.47
N ARG A 390 8.64 17.46 -1.48
CA ARG A 390 10.09 17.25 -1.34
C ARG A 390 10.75 18.15 -0.28
N THR A 391 10.21 19.35 -0.07
CA THR A 391 10.76 20.30 0.91
C THR A 391 10.26 19.96 2.31
N ALA A 392 8.97 19.64 2.46
CA ALA A 392 8.35 19.29 3.72
C ALA A 392 9.01 18.06 4.38
N TYR A 393 9.15 16.96 3.65
CA TYR A 393 9.76 15.72 4.13
C TYR A 393 11.29 15.66 3.96
N GLY A 394 11.94 16.78 3.61
CA GLY A 394 13.40 16.88 3.59
C GLY A 394 14.13 16.20 2.41
N ALA A 395 13.42 15.57 1.48
CA ALA A 395 13.96 15.00 0.23
C ALA A 395 14.76 16.02 -0.62
N ALA A 396 14.40 17.30 -0.59
CA ALA A 396 15.16 18.37 -1.23
C ALA A 396 16.49 18.65 -0.49
N ALA A 397 16.49 18.56 0.84
CA ALA A 397 17.68 18.79 1.68
C ALA A 397 18.70 17.63 1.60
N SER A 398 18.22 16.39 1.48
CA SER A 398 19.08 15.21 1.30
C SER A 398 19.81 15.20 -0.05
N LYS A 399 19.25 15.88 -1.06
CA LYS A 399 19.72 15.92 -2.46
C LYS A 399 19.68 14.56 -3.17
N MET A 400 19.00 13.58 -2.58
CA MET A 400 18.76 12.28 -3.20
C MET A 400 17.56 12.36 -4.15
N THR A 401 17.55 11.46 -5.13
CA THR A 401 16.58 11.41 -6.23
C THR A 401 16.05 9.98 -6.49
N GLY A 402 16.40 9.01 -5.64
CA GLY A 402 16.08 7.58 -5.81
C GLY A 402 16.98 6.87 -6.82
N LYS A 403 18.03 7.55 -7.31
CA LYS A 403 18.87 7.09 -8.41
C LYS A 403 19.55 5.76 -8.10
N GLY A 404 19.26 4.77 -8.94
CA GLY A 404 19.84 3.43 -8.83
C GLY A 404 18.96 2.44 -8.06
N VAL A 405 17.90 2.92 -7.41
CA VAL A 405 16.85 2.08 -6.81
C VAL A 405 15.77 1.82 -7.85
N THR A 406 15.12 0.65 -7.74
CA THR A 406 13.94 0.30 -8.53
C THR A 406 12.79 0.01 -7.57
N ILE A 407 11.69 0.74 -7.74
CA ILE A 407 10.43 0.56 -7.00
C ILE A 407 9.48 -0.21 -7.93
N ALA A 408 8.89 -1.28 -7.43
CA ALA A 408 7.72 -1.88 -8.06
C ALA A 408 6.47 -1.17 -7.51
N VAL A 409 5.54 -0.83 -8.39
CA VAL A 409 4.18 -0.39 -8.05
C VAL A 409 3.23 -1.49 -8.51
N VAL A 410 2.26 -1.88 -7.70
CA VAL A 410 1.34 -2.99 -8.00
C VAL A 410 -0.10 -2.50 -7.79
N ASP A 411 -0.94 -2.68 -8.80
CA ASP A 411 -2.32 -2.18 -8.84
C ASP A 411 -3.17 -3.03 -9.78
N ALA A 412 -4.48 -2.84 -9.79
CA ALA A 412 -5.35 -3.47 -10.80
C ALA A 412 -5.44 -2.64 -12.08
N TYR A 413 -5.49 -3.32 -13.23
CA TYR A 413 -5.58 -2.70 -14.56
C TYR A 413 -4.38 -1.80 -14.91
N ALA A 414 -4.50 -1.02 -15.98
CA ALA A 414 -3.48 -0.05 -16.40
C ALA A 414 -4.13 1.06 -17.24
N SER A 415 -3.70 2.30 -17.03
CA SER A 415 -4.10 3.50 -17.75
C SER A 415 -3.45 3.54 -19.15
N PRO A 416 -4.25 3.67 -20.23
CA PRO A 416 -3.72 3.85 -21.58
C PRO A 416 -2.90 5.14 -21.79
N THR A 417 -2.93 6.10 -20.85
CA THR A 417 -2.35 7.44 -21.00
C THR A 417 -1.23 7.75 -20.01
N ILE A 418 -0.96 6.91 -19.00
CA ILE A 418 -0.03 7.19 -17.89
C ILE A 418 1.32 7.81 -18.29
N VAL A 419 1.99 7.31 -19.33
CA VAL A 419 3.29 7.86 -19.78
C VAL A 419 3.14 9.26 -20.38
N GLN A 420 1.98 9.62 -20.93
CA GLN A 420 1.68 10.95 -21.44
C GLN A 420 1.35 11.89 -20.28
N ASP A 421 0.51 11.42 -19.36
CA ASP A 421 0.03 12.15 -18.18
C ASP A 421 1.20 12.53 -17.26
N VAL A 422 1.94 11.53 -16.74
CA VAL A 422 3.13 11.74 -15.88
C VAL A 422 4.15 12.67 -16.53
N ASN A 423 4.35 12.61 -17.85
CA ASN A 423 5.30 13.47 -18.56
C ASN A 423 4.78 14.90 -18.81
N GLN A 424 3.47 15.08 -18.87
CA GLN A 424 2.85 16.40 -18.91
C GLN A 424 2.88 17.04 -17.51
N TRP A 425 2.39 16.31 -16.50
CA TRP A 425 2.42 16.73 -15.10
C TRP A 425 3.84 17.04 -14.61
N SER A 426 4.82 16.17 -14.90
CA SER A 426 6.23 16.42 -14.54
C SER A 426 6.73 17.76 -15.05
N LYS A 427 6.40 18.11 -16.30
CA LYS A 427 6.78 19.38 -16.90
C LYS A 427 6.08 20.57 -16.23
N GLU A 428 4.82 20.40 -15.82
CA GLU A 428 4.02 21.40 -15.11
C GLU A 428 4.54 21.61 -13.66
N MET A 429 5.01 20.54 -12.99
CA MET A 429 5.62 20.57 -11.65
C MET A 429 7.12 20.90 -11.64
N GLY A 430 7.75 21.08 -12.81
CA GLY A 430 9.18 21.40 -12.93
C GLY A 430 10.13 20.22 -12.70
N LEU A 431 9.63 18.98 -12.76
CA LEU A 431 10.38 17.73 -12.71
C LEU A 431 10.98 17.36 -14.07
N PRO A 432 12.02 16.50 -14.12
CA PRO A 432 12.42 15.86 -15.36
C PRO A 432 11.29 14.97 -15.90
N GLN A 433 11.20 14.86 -17.22
CA GLN A 433 10.36 13.84 -17.86
C GLN A 433 10.99 12.44 -17.70
N LEU A 434 10.15 11.40 -17.67
CA LEU A 434 10.57 10.01 -17.60
C LEU A 434 11.54 9.67 -18.74
N THR A 435 12.73 9.20 -18.37
CA THR A 435 13.76 8.82 -19.35
C THR A 435 13.48 7.42 -19.93
N PRO A 436 13.96 7.10 -21.15
CA PRO A 436 13.71 5.79 -21.77
C PRO A 436 14.19 4.62 -20.90
N GLY A 437 13.25 3.75 -20.49
CA GLY A 437 13.53 2.61 -19.60
C GLY A 437 13.59 2.96 -18.10
N GLN A 438 13.16 4.17 -17.71
CA GLN A 438 12.94 4.53 -16.31
C GLN A 438 11.61 3.97 -15.79
N PHE A 439 10.55 4.08 -16.60
CA PHE A 439 9.24 3.47 -16.35
C PHE A 439 9.02 2.29 -17.31
N THR A 440 8.50 1.19 -16.78
CA THR A 440 8.10 -0.01 -17.55
C THR A 440 6.88 -0.65 -16.91
N GLN A 441 6.00 -1.27 -17.72
CA GLN A 441 4.84 -2.01 -17.23
C GLN A 441 4.96 -3.52 -17.54
N ASP A 442 4.58 -4.36 -16.57
CA ASP A 442 4.19 -5.77 -16.76
C ASP A 442 2.66 -5.86 -16.60
N VAL A 443 1.96 -5.80 -17.73
CA VAL A 443 0.49 -5.83 -17.82
C VAL A 443 0.03 -7.03 -18.66
N PRO A 444 -1.15 -7.60 -18.36
CA PRO A 444 -1.69 -8.71 -19.14
C PRO A 444 -1.98 -8.27 -20.58
N ALA A 445 -1.71 -9.15 -21.55
CA ALA A 445 -2.00 -8.89 -22.96
C ALA A 445 -3.52 -8.77 -23.24
N GLU A 446 -4.35 -9.39 -22.41
CA GLU A 446 -5.79 -9.28 -22.39
C GLU A 446 -6.33 -9.46 -20.96
N TYR A 447 -7.44 -8.79 -20.67
CA TYR A 447 -8.19 -8.94 -19.43
C TYR A 447 -9.27 -10.03 -19.59
N PRO A 448 -9.69 -10.70 -18.50
CA PRO A 448 -10.83 -11.62 -18.54
C PRO A 448 -12.09 -10.93 -19.07
N SER A 449 -12.91 -11.64 -19.86
CA SER A 449 -14.21 -11.13 -20.33
C SER A 449 -15.26 -10.90 -19.24
N THR A 450 -14.93 -11.22 -17.98
CA THR A 450 -15.71 -10.87 -16.78
C THR A 450 -15.28 -9.55 -16.14
N ALA A 451 -14.10 -9.00 -16.49
CA ALA A 451 -13.67 -7.69 -15.99
C ALA A 451 -14.66 -6.59 -16.46
N GLN A 452 -14.96 -5.62 -15.61
CA GLN A 452 -15.86 -4.53 -15.99
C GLN A 452 -15.05 -3.32 -16.46
N ALA A 453 -15.56 -2.64 -17.48
CA ALA A 453 -14.96 -1.41 -17.97
C ALA A 453 -14.96 -0.31 -16.90
N ALA A 454 -16.04 -0.22 -16.11
CA ALA A 454 -16.13 0.73 -15.00
C ALA A 454 -15.00 0.52 -13.99
N ASP A 455 -14.75 -0.73 -13.57
CA ASP A 455 -13.63 -1.09 -12.68
C ASP A 455 -12.30 -0.63 -13.30
N ALA A 456 -12.04 -0.95 -14.57
CA ALA A 456 -10.79 -0.60 -15.23
C ALA A 456 -10.51 0.91 -15.22
N SER A 457 -11.50 1.74 -15.59
CA SER A 457 -11.35 3.20 -15.48
C SER A 457 -11.32 3.74 -14.05
N GLY A 458 -11.85 2.99 -13.07
CA GLY A 458 -11.79 3.34 -11.65
C GLY A 458 -10.41 3.17 -11.00
N TRP A 459 -9.50 2.41 -11.63
CA TRP A 459 -8.13 2.21 -11.17
C TRP A 459 -7.08 3.06 -11.91
N TRP A 460 -7.45 3.78 -12.98
CA TRP A 460 -6.50 4.61 -13.74
C TRP A 460 -5.98 5.82 -12.97
N GLY A 461 -6.83 6.41 -12.11
CA GLY A 461 -6.41 7.45 -11.18
C GLY A 461 -5.41 6.93 -10.13
N GLU A 462 -5.42 5.63 -9.83
CA GLU A 462 -4.52 5.01 -8.87
C GLU A 462 -3.11 4.85 -9.43
N GLU A 463 -2.98 4.22 -10.62
CA GLU A 463 -1.68 4.19 -11.31
C GLU A 463 -1.13 5.60 -11.51
N THR A 464 -1.99 6.60 -11.73
CA THR A 464 -1.56 7.99 -11.85
C THR A 464 -1.07 8.55 -10.51
N LEU A 465 -1.82 8.38 -9.43
CA LEU A 465 -1.45 8.77 -8.06
C LEU A 465 -0.10 8.16 -7.64
N ASP A 466 0.05 6.85 -7.77
CA ASP A 466 1.25 6.12 -7.34
C ASP A 466 2.48 6.53 -8.17
N ILE A 467 2.37 6.53 -9.50
CA ILE A 467 3.51 6.80 -10.38
C ILE A 467 3.94 8.28 -10.33
N GLU A 468 2.99 9.22 -10.28
CA GLU A 468 3.33 10.65 -10.10
C GLU A 468 3.92 10.92 -8.71
N THR A 469 3.41 10.28 -7.66
CA THR A 469 3.95 10.42 -6.29
C THR A 469 5.37 9.87 -6.16
N VAL A 470 5.63 8.67 -6.68
CA VAL A 470 6.99 8.11 -6.71
C VAL A 470 7.93 9.04 -7.48
N HIS A 471 7.50 9.55 -8.64
CA HIS A 471 8.32 10.46 -9.45
C HIS A 471 8.50 11.85 -8.80
N ALA A 472 7.55 12.31 -7.97
CA ALA A 472 7.66 13.54 -7.18
C ALA A 472 8.86 13.50 -6.21
N ILE A 473 8.92 12.42 -5.43
CA ILE A 473 9.89 12.27 -4.33
C ILE A 473 11.18 11.60 -4.79
N ALA A 474 11.14 10.75 -5.82
CA ALA A 474 12.28 10.00 -6.34
C ALA A 474 12.38 10.09 -7.90
N PRO A 475 12.63 11.28 -8.48
CA PRO A 475 12.58 11.53 -9.93
C PRO A 475 13.66 10.84 -10.79
N ASP A 476 14.67 10.20 -10.19
CA ASP A 476 15.67 9.36 -10.87
C ASP A 476 15.51 7.86 -10.51
N ALA A 477 14.53 7.48 -9.67
CA ALA A 477 14.22 6.07 -9.43
C ALA A 477 13.68 5.43 -10.72
N LYS A 478 13.92 4.12 -10.85
CA LYS A 478 13.19 3.31 -11.82
C LYS A 478 11.88 2.85 -11.21
N ILE A 479 10.85 2.76 -12.03
CA ILE A 479 9.53 2.33 -11.63
C ILE A 479 9.09 1.17 -12.54
N VAL A 480 8.72 0.04 -11.94
CA VAL A 480 8.16 -1.12 -12.64
C VAL A 480 6.73 -1.30 -12.17
N TYR A 481 5.77 -0.94 -13.00
CA TYR A 481 4.35 -1.08 -12.70
C TYR A 481 3.85 -2.48 -13.05
N TYR A 482 3.12 -3.12 -12.15
CA TYR A 482 2.53 -4.45 -12.29
C TYR A 482 1.01 -4.35 -12.27
N GLY A 483 0.42 -3.96 -13.41
CA GLY A 483 -1.03 -3.86 -13.56
C GLY A 483 -1.70 -5.23 -13.66
N VAL A 484 -2.43 -5.64 -12.63
CA VAL A 484 -3.04 -6.97 -12.54
C VAL A 484 -4.37 -7.07 -13.31
N GLN A 485 -4.87 -8.30 -13.50
CA GLN A 485 -6.03 -8.57 -14.37
C GLN A 485 -7.38 -8.09 -13.83
N ALA A 486 -7.50 -8.00 -12.51
CA ALA A 486 -8.69 -7.62 -11.75
C ALA A 486 -8.28 -7.42 -10.28
N PRO A 487 -9.06 -6.70 -9.45
CA PRO A 487 -8.69 -6.40 -8.06
C PRO A 487 -8.66 -7.60 -7.09
N ASP A 488 -8.75 -8.84 -7.57
CA ASP A 488 -8.75 -10.06 -6.74
C ASP A 488 -7.34 -10.44 -6.24
N ASP A 489 -7.27 -10.83 -4.97
CA ASP A 489 -6.06 -11.10 -4.18
C ASP A 489 -5.03 -12.01 -4.88
N GLN A 490 -5.53 -13.05 -5.55
CA GLN A 490 -4.71 -14.01 -6.29
C GLN A 490 -3.85 -13.38 -7.40
N TYR A 491 -4.28 -12.27 -8.00
CA TYR A 491 -3.51 -11.62 -9.06
C TYR A 491 -2.41 -10.72 -8.48
N PHE A 492 -2.65 -10.09 -7.32
CA PHE A 492 -1.63 -9.34 -6.55
C PHE A 492 -0.55 -10.28 -6.03
N PHE A 493 -0.91 -11.41 -5.40
CA PHE A 493 0.09 -12.42 -5.02
C PHE A 493 0.85 -12.98 -6.24
N GLY A 494 0.19 -13.09 -7.40
CA GLY A 494 0.85 -13.40 -8.68
C GLY A 494 1.89 -12.35 -9.10
N ALA A 495 1.62 -11.06 -8.91
CA ALA A 495 2.55 -9.95 -9.16
C ALA A 495 3.72 -9.95 -8.16
N PHE A 496 3.46 -10.04 -6.85
CA PHE A 496 4.53 -10.13 -5.84
C PHE A 496 5.42 -11.35 -6.07
N GLN A 497 4.82 -12.48 -6.45
CA GLN A 497 5.57 -13.68 -6.79
C GLN A 497 6.48 -13.47 -8.00
N LYS A 498 6.03 -12.76 -9.05
CA LYS A 498 6.91 -12.36 -10.17
C LYS A 498 8.06 -11.47 -9.69
N ILE A 499 7.77 -10.50 -8.80
CA ILE A 499 8.77 -9.55 -8.30
C ILE A 499 9.89 -10.27 -7.55
N VAL A 500 9.57 -11.15 -6.60
CA VAL A 500 10.60 -11.92 -5.86
C VAL A 500 11.27 -12.96 -6.77
N SER A 501 10.52 -13.73 -7.57
CA SER A 501 11.10 -14.73 -8.48
C SER A 501 12.05 -14.14 -9.52
N GLY A 502 11.85 -12.88 -9.93
CA GLY A 502 12.71 -12.15 -10.86
C GLY A 502 13.71 -11.17 -10.22
N HIS A 503 13.59 -10.90 -8.91
CA HIS A 503 14.26 -9.80 -8.19
C HIS A 503 14.22 -8.47 -8.98
N THR A 504 13.01 -8.04 -9.38
CA THR A 504 12.83 -6.92 -10.32
C THR A 504 12.86 -5.53 -9.68
N ALA A 505 12.69 -5.45 -8.35
CA ALA A 505 12.70 -4.22 -7.57
C ALA A 505 13.33 -4.45 -6.18
N SER A 506 13.67 -3.38 -5.48
CA SER A 506 14.16 -3.40 -4.09
C SER A 506 13.13 -2.95 -3.07
N ILE A 507 12.04 -2.34 -3.55
CA ILE A 507 10.89 -1.85 -2.78
C ILE A 507 9.65 -2.20 -3.60
N VAL A 508 8.62 -2.72 -2.95
CA VAL A 508 7.26 -2.80 -3.49
C VAL A 508 6.42 -1.76 -2.78
N SER A 509 5.79 -0.88 -3.56
CA SER A 509 4.71 0.00 -3.14
C SER A 509 3.41 -0.59 -3.64
N ASP A 510 2.41 -0.69 -2.78
CA ASP A 510 1.10 -1.19 -3.15
C ASP A 510 0.02 -0.45 -2.35
N SER A 511 -0.97 0.05 -3.07
CA SER A 511 -2.09 0.83 -2.56
C SER A 511 -3.36 -0.02 -2.39
N TRP A 512 -3.27 -1.34 -2.62
CA TRP A 512 -4.32 -2.34 -2.44
C TRP A 512 -4.34 -2.94 -1.02
N GLY A 513 -5.52 -2.91 -0.39
CA GLY A 513 -5.73 -3.57 0.91
C GLY A 513 -7.20 -3.52 1.36
N GLY A 514 -7.58 -4.40 2.28
CA GLY A 514 -8.93 -4.45 2.84
C GLY A 514 -8.99 -5.07 4.21
N GLN A 515 -10.15 -5.02 4.85
CA GLN A 515 -10.34 -5.46 6.24
C GLN A 515 -9.79 -6.87 6.47
N GLU A 516 -8.86 -7.02 7.42
CA GLU A 516 -8.16 -8.28 7.75
C GLU A 516 -9.16 -9.44 7.98
N ALA A 517 -10.24 -9.18 8.73
CA ALA A 517 -11.29 -10.16 9.01
C ALA A 517 -12.08 -10.64 7.76
N GLY A 518 -11.96 -9.95 6.63
CA GLY A 518 -12.56 -10.32 5.34
C GLY A 518 -11.66 -11.17 4.43
N THR A 519 -10.40 -11.41 4.81
CA THR A 519 -9.38 -12.12 4.04
C THR A 519 -9.54 -13.65 4.17
N ASP A 520 -9.18 -14.43 3.14
CA ASP A 520 -9.12 -15.90 3.25
C ASP A 520 -7.86 -16.32 4.04
N PRO A 521 -7.96 -17.20 5.05
CA PRO A 521 -6.78 -17.67 5.79
C PRO A 521 -5.69 -18.35 4.95
N ASN A 522 -5.98 -18.77 3.71
CA ASN A 522 -4.97 -19.23 2.77
C ASN A 522 -4.05 -18.10 2.30
N ASP A 523 -4.57 -16.88 2.18
CA ASP A 523 -3.87 -15.71 1.65
C ASP A 523 -2.83 -15.19 2.66
N PHE A 524 -3.13 -15.22 3.97
CA PHE A 524 -2.13 -14.98 5.03
C PHE A 524 -0.89 -15.89 4.91
N ASN A 525 -1.08 -17.17 4.59
CA ASN A 525 0.03 -18.11 4.44
C ASN A 525 0.85 -17.87 3.17
N ALA A 526 0.20 -17.43 2.08
CA ALA A 526 0.88 -17.05 0.85
C ALA A 526 1.69 -15.76 1.04
N ALA A 527 1.05 -14.70 1.55
CA ALA A 527 1.68 -13.41 1.86
C ALA A 527 2.91 -13.57 2.76
N ALA A 528 2.78 -14.24 3.90
CA ALA A 528 3.89 -14.47 4.81
C ALA A 528 5.07 -15.21 4.15
N GLN A 529 4.82 -16.13 3.20
CA GLN A 529 5.88 -16.80 2.45
C GLN A 529 6.56 -15.86 1.43
N ILE A 530 5.78 -15.03 0.73
CA ILE A 530 6.27 -14.05 -0.25
C ILE A 530 7.10 -12.96 0.43
N PHE A 531 6.58 -12.36 1.50
CA PHE A 531 7.23 -11.25 2.19
C PHE A 531 8.49 -11.73 2.95
N GLN A 532 8.48 -12.96 3.50
CA GLN A 532 9.71 -13.59 4.01
C GLN A 532 10.73 -13.86 2.89
N GLN A 533 10.31 -14.22 1.67
CA GLN A 533 11.22 -14.31 0.53
C GLN A 533 11.79 -12.92 0.18
N GLY A 534 10.96 -11.89 0.11
CA GLY A 534 11.39 -10.50 -0.11
C GLY A 534 12.42 -10.02 0.92
N ALA A 535 12.13 -10.19 2.21
CA ALA A 535 13.04 -9.91 3.31
C ALA A 535 14.41 -10.60 3.15
N ILE A 536 14.39 -11.83 2.63
CA ILE A 536 15.59 -12.65 2.39
C ILE A 536 16.37 -12.23 1.16
N GLU A 537 15.70 -11.70 0.14
CA GLU A 537 16.31 -11.27 -1.11
C GLU A 537 16.74 -9.80 -1.11
N GLY A 538 16.30 -9.02 -0.11
CA GLY A 538 16.61 -7.58 -0.01
C GLY A 538 15.53 -6.67 -0.61
N ILE A 539 14.28 -7.15 -0.65
CA ILE A 539 13.10 -6.43 -1.13
C ILE A 539 12.22 -6.05 0.07
N ASN A 540 11.88 -4.76 0.21
CA ASN A 540 10.85 -4.33 1.18
C ASN A 540 9.45 -4.37 0.56
N PHE A 541 8.42 -4.53 1.38
CA PHE A 541 7.01 -4.47 0.97
C PHE A 541 6.27 -3.44 1.81
N ASN A 542 5.82 -2.37 1.16
CA ASN A 542 5.05 -1.27 1.75
C ASN A 542 3.60 -1.37 1.26
N PHE A 543 2.65 -1.28 2.18
CA PHE A 543 1.21 -1.32 1.88
C PHE A 543 0.49 -0.14 2.54
N SER A 544 -0.48 0.44 1.83
CA SER A 544 -1.41 1.42 2.38
C SER A 544 -2.19 0.81 3.57
N SER A 545 -2.26 1.53 4.71
CA SER A 545 -2.96 1.01 5.89
C SER A 545 -4.49 1.09 5.81
N GLY A 546 -5.01 1.80 4.80
CA GLY A 546 -6.43 1.91 4.45
C GLY A 546 -7.00 3.30 4.70
N ASP A 547 -8.15 3.57 4.08
CA ASP A 547 -8.74 4.91 3.98
C ASP A 547 -10.03 5.07 4.80
N SER A 548 -10.18 4.26 5.84
CA SER A 548 -11.45 4.00 6.53
C SER A 548 -11.35 4.06 8.05
N GLY A 549 -10.27 4.65 8.58
CA GLY A 549 -9.93 4.59 10.01
C GLY A 549 -9.86 3.13 10.49
N ASP A 550 -10.42 2.87 11.67
CA ASP A 550 -10.57 1.52 12.23
C ASP A 550 -11.75 0.69 11.66
N TYR A 551 -12.30 1.08 10.51
CA TYR A 551 -13.50 0.54 9.86
C TYR A 551 -14.84 0.70 10.63
N THR A 552 -14.88 1.25 11.84
CA THR A 552 -16.15 1.31 12.62
C THR A 552 -17.15 2.35 12.11
N GLN A 553 -16.66 3.42 11.49
CA GLN A 553 -17.48 4.48 10.86
C GLN A 553 -17.38 4.48 9.32
N ALA A 554 -16.74 3.48 8.72
CA ALA A 554 -16.50 3.42 7.29
C ALA A 554 -17.78 3.33 6.46
N GLN A 555 -17.84 4.08 5.36
CA GLN A 555 -18.95 3.99 4.40
C GLN A 555 -18.96 2.64 3.65
N GLN A 556 -17.78 2.06 3.46
CA GLN A 556 -17.56 0.80 2.76
C GLN A 556 -16.96 -0.24 3.72
N GLN A 557 -17.44 -1.48 3.67
CA GLN A 557 -17.08 -2.54 4.63
C GLN A 557 -17.11 -2.10 6.11
N PRO A 558 -18.21 -1.49 6.60
CA PRO A 558 -18.31 -1.10 8.01
C PRO A 558 -18.18 -2.31 8.94
N SER A 559 -17.31 -2.18 9.93
CA SER A 559 -17.08 -3.19 10.95
C SER A 559 -17.88 -2.90 12.22
N SER A 560 -18.31 -3.94 12.92
CA SER A 560 -18.99 -3.79 14.22
C SER A 560 -18.02 -3.63 15.40
N GLN A 561 -16.72 -3.76 15.16
CA GLN A 561 -15.59 -3.59 16.09
C GLN A 561 -14.40 -2.98 15.32
N PRO A 562 -13.44 -2.30 15.97
CA PRO A 562 -12.20 -1.85 15.34
C PRO A 562 -11.50 -2.97 14.55
N ALA A 563 -10.93 -2.64 13.40
CA ALA A 563 -10.21 -3.57 12.53
C ALA A 563 -9.10 -2.85 11.73
N VAL A 564 -8.15 -3.64 11.22
CA VAL A 564 -7.03 -3.17 10.39
C VAL A 564 -7.15 -3.66 8.94
N SER A 565 -6.40 -3.02 8.03
CA SER A 565 -6.22 -3.47 6.65
C SER A 565 -5.13 -4.54 6.53
N PHE A 566 -5.35 -5.52 5.66
CA PHE A 566 -4.37 -6.49 5.17
C PHE A 566 -4.19 -6.25 3.65
N PRO A 567 -2.97 -6.28 3.08
CA PRO A 567 -1.73 -6.82 3.65
C PRO A 567 -0.96 -5.95 4.66
N ALA A 568 -1.35 -4.69 4.88
CA ALA A 568 -0.65 -3.80 5.82
C ALA A 568 -0.48 -4.38 7.24
N SER A 569 -1.42 -5.23 7.71
CA SER A 569 -1.32 -5.90 9.00
C SER A 569 -0.32 -7.08 9.06
N ASP A 570 0.25 -7.55 7.94
CA ASP A 570 1.24 -8.63 7.95
C ASP A 570 2.52 -8.18 8.71
N PRO A 571 3.05 -8.99 9.64
CA PRO A 571 4.29 -8.67 10.37
C PRO A 571 5.57 -8.62 9.52
N TRP A 572 5.51 -8.93 8.22
CA TRP A 572 6.59 -8.84 7.24
C TRP A 572 6.43 -7.69 6.23
N ALA A 573 5.37 -6.90 6.38
CA ALA A 573 5.12 -5.68 5.61
C ALA A 573 5.36 -4.42 6.47
N THR A 574 5.66 -3.30 5.81
CA THR A 574 5.53 -1.97 6.41
C THR A 574 4.12 -1.44 6.08
N GLY A 575 3.27 -1.24 7.09
CA GLY A 575 1.98 -0.58 6.93
C GLY A 575 2.17 0.94 6.97
N VAL A 576 1.72 1.65 5.94
CA VAL A 576 1.92 3.09 5.78
C VAL A 576 0.59 3.82 5.99
N GLY A 577 0.51 4.57 7.09
CA GLY A 577 -0.66 5.34 7.52
C GLY A 577 -0.69 6.77 7.04
N GLY A 578 -1.75 7.48 7.45
CA GLY A 578 -2.15 8.75 6.87
C GLY A 578 -2.02 9.94 7.81
N THR A 579 -1.39 11.01 7.32
CA THR A 579 -1.36 12.33 7.96
C THR A 579 -2.10 13.37 7.13
N ALA A 580 -2.51 14.44 7.80
CA ALA A 580 -2.80 15.72 7.16
C ALA A 580 -1.61 16.66 7.30
N LEU A 581 -1.27 17.42 6.25
CA LEU A 581 -0.05 18.25 6.21
C LEU A 581 -0.35 19.74 6.01
N GLY A 582 0.28 20.58 6.83
CA GLY A 582 0.41 22.01 6.59
C GLY A 582 1.81 22.41 6.13
N THR A 583 1.92 23.07 4.97
CA THR A 583 3.15 23.74 4.52
C THR A 583 2.99 25.25 4.35
N ASP A 584 4.12 25.97 4.32
CA ASP A 584 4.18 27.40 3.94
C ASP A 584 4.39 27.59 2.41
N PRO A 585 4.42 28.83 1.87
CA PRO A 585 4.56 29.05 0.43
C PRO A 585 5.86 28.52 -0.19
N ALA A 586 6.87 28.23 0.61
CA ALA A 586 8.13 27.65 0.15
C ALA A 586 8.17 26.11 0.33
N GLY A 587 7.08 25.51 0.83
CA GLY A 587 7.00 24.08 1.11
C GLY A 587 7.64 23.66 2.43
N ASN A 588 7.99 24.59 3.32
CA ASN A 588 8.51 24.19 4.64
C ASN A 588 7.38 23.57 5.47
N TYR A 589 7.69 22.47 6.14
CA TYR A 589 6.83 21.83 7.13
C TYR A 589 6.36 22.83 8.20
N LYS A 590 5.05 22.85 8.50
CA LYS A 590 4.45 23.65 9.58
C LYS A 590 3.82 22.81 10.68
N TRP A 591 3.04 21.81 10.30
CA TRP A 591 2.34 20.89 11.19
C TRP A 591 1.91 19.64 10.42
N GLU A 592 1.76 18.54 11.14
CA GLU A 592 0.96 17.38 10.73
C GLU A 592 -0.01 17.01 11.86
N THR A 593 -1.09 16.32 11.49
CA THR A 593 -1.99 15.59 12.40
C THR A 593 -2.27 14.19 11.82
N SER A 594 -2.98 13.32 12.53
CA SER A 594 -3.61 12.18 11.87
C SER A 594 -4.50 12.66 10.72
N TRP A 595 -4.63 11.85 9.68
CA TRP A 595 -5.71 12.01 8.73
C TRP A 595 -6.99 11.39 9.30
N GLY A 596 -8.02 12.22 9.41
CA GLY A 596 -9.38 11.82 9.81
C GLY A 596 -10.31 12.99 9.62
N ASP A 597 -11.28 12.86 8.73
CA ASP A 597 -12.13 13.95 8.25
C ASP A 597 -13.60 13.78 8.70
N GLU A 598 -14.11 14.74 9.46
CA GLU A 598 -15.56 14.91 9.66
C GLU A 598 -16.09 16.08 8.83
N SER A 599 -17.11 15.82 8.00
CA SER A 599 -17.85 16.88 7.30
C SER A 599 -19.08 17.34 8.08
N TYR A 600 -19.33 18.64 8.05
CA TYR A 600 -20.45 19.32 8.70
C TYR A 600 -21.18 20.20 7.67
N PRO A 601 -22.49 20.02 7.44
CA PRO A 601 -23.22 20.81 6.43
C PRO A 601 -23.27 22.29 6.82
N ILE A 602 -23.06 23.18 5.85
CA ILE A 602 -23.11 24.64 6.05
C ILE A 602 -24.50 25.19 5.70
N SER A 603 -25.03 26.05 6.55
CA SER A 603 -26.26 26.82 6.29
C SER A 603 -26.04 28.29 6.65
N GLY A 604 -25.82 29.12 5.61
CA GLY A 604 -25.42 30.52 5.78
C GLY A 604 -24.06 30.61 6.46
N THR A 605 -24.01 31.16 7.68
CA THR A 605 -22.80 31.24 8.51
C THR A 605 -22.85 30.28 9.70
N SER A 606 -23.62 29.20 9.61
CA SER A 606 -23.79 28.21 10.69
C SER A 606 -23.46 26.81 10.21
N TYR A 607 -22.85 26.03 11.10
CA TYR A 607 -22.50 24.62 10.87
C TYR A 607 -23.58 23.71 11.44
N GLY A 608 -23.75 22.54 10.83
CA GLY A 608 -24.51 21.45 11.41
C GLY A 608 -23.97 21.03 12.78
N SER A 609 -24.82 20.41 13.61
CA SER A 609 -24.44 19.94 14.95
C SER A 609 -23.93 18.50 15.00
N THR A 610 -23.80 17.86 13.84
CA THR A 610 -23.48 16.42 13.72
C THR A 610 -22.53 16.27 12.54
N GLY A 611 -21.32 15.82 12.84
CA GLY A 611 -20.31 15.48 11.83
C GLY A 611 -20.68 14.18 11.12
N THR A 612 -20.20 14.01 9.90
CA THR A 612 -20.24 12.75 9.16
C THR A 612 -18.81 12.38 8.79
N PHE A 613 -18.30 11.26 9.30
CA PHE A 613 -16.99 10.74 8.92
C PHE A 613 -16.89 10.52 7.40
N GLN A 614 -15.82 11.02 6.79
CA GLN A 614 -15.58 10.96 5.35
C GLN A 614 -14.50 9.94 4.98
N GLY A 615 -13.49 9.79 5.83
CA GLY A 615 -12.32 8.94 5.65
C GLY A 615 -11.25 9.28 6.69
N GLY A 616 -10.26 8.41 6.83
CA GLY A 616 -9.17 8.57 7.79
C GLY A 616 -8.13 7.47 7.61
N GLY A 617 -6.90 7.72 8.07
CA GLY A 617 -5.80 6.78 7.94
C GLY A 617 -6.05 5.51 8.77
N GLY A 618 -5.90 4.35 8.14
CA GLY A 618 -6.19 3.07 8.78
C GLY A 618 -5.14 2.67 9.82
N GLY A 619 -5.57 1.99 10.88
CA GLY A 619 -4.69 1.64 11.98
C GLY A 619 -5.37 0.88 13.11
N GLY A 620 -4.63 0.67 14.20
CA GLY A 620 -5.02 -0.16 15.34
C GLY A 620 -4.48 -1.59 15.28
N ASN A 621 -5.12 -2.48 16.03
CA ASN A 621 -4.64 -3.84 16.30
C ASN A 621 -5.10 -4.88 15.28
N SER A 622 -4.17 -5.75 14.90
CA SER A 622 -4.47 -7.02 14.22
C SER A 622 -5.20 -8.00 15.15
N ALA A 623 -6.25 -8.62 14.64
CA ALA A 623 -6.94 -9.74 15.28
C ALA A 623 -6.25 -11.09 14.98
N VAL A 624 -5.44 -11.15 13.91
CA VAL A 624 -4.79 -12.36 13.39
C VAL A 624 -3.34 -12.51 13.87
N PHE A 625 -2.56 -11.43 13.84
CA PHE A 625 -1.10 -11.48 13.96
C PHE A 625 -0.59 -11.02 15.34
N PRO A 626 0.27 -11.81 16.01
CA PRO A 626 0.91 -11.42 17.26
C PRO A 626 1.93 -10.29 17.03
N ALA A 627 2.18 -9.49 18.07
CA ALA A 627 3.14 -8.39 18.04
C ALA A 627 4.53 -8.89 17.62
N PRO A 628 5.11 -8.36 16.52
CA PRO A 628 6.45 -8.75 16.10
C PRO A 628 7.52 -8.20 17.06
N PRO A 629 8.71 -8.84 17.16
CA PRO A 629 9.73 -8.44 18.12
C PRO A 629 10.22 -6.98 18.02
N PHE A 630 10.16 -6.37 16.83
CA PHE A 630 10.58 -4.98 16.62
C PHE A 630 9.63 -3.94 17.23
N GLN A 631 8.35 -4.28 17.45
CA GLN A 631 7.39 -3.43 18.16
C GLN A 631 7.60 -3.44 19.69
N SER A 632 8.34 -4.43 20.21
CA SER A 632 8.48 -4.66 21.65
C SER A 632 9.23 -3.53 22.36
N GLY A 633 8.54 -2.87 23.30
CA GLY A 633 9.09 -1.75 24.08
C GLY A 633 9.04 -0.39 23.39
N ILE A 634 8.56 -0.34 22.15
CA ILE A 634 8.24 0.91 21.42
C ILE A 634 6.74 1.14 21.43
N VAL A 635 5.96 0.15 20.98
CA VAL A 635 4.50 0.22 20.94
C VAL A 635 3.92 0.18 22.37
N PRO A 636 3.06 1.14 22.76
CA PRO A 636 2.41 1.13 24.07
C PRO A 636 1.59 -0.14 24.32
N THR A 637 1.78 -0.79 25.48
CA THR A 637 1.00 -1.98 25.86
C THR A 637 -0.50 -1.72 25.98
N SER A 638 -0.94 -0.45 26.05
CA SER A 638 -2.35 -0.07 26.04
C SER A 638 -3.01 -0.19 24.66
N LEU A 639 -2.23 -0.10 23.58
CA LEU A 639 -2.68 -0.34 22.21
C LEU A 639 -2.59 -1.84 21.92
N ALA A 640 -1.36 -2.37 21.96
CA ALA A 640 -1.00 -3.75 21.57
C ALA A 640 -1.78 -4.89 22.25
N ASN A 641 -2.53 -4.67 23.33
CA ASN A 641 -3.03 -5.73 24.20
C ASN A 641 -4.51 -6.07 24.01
N ILE A 642 -4.81 -6.97 23.07
CA ILE A 642 -6.12 -7.62 22.99
C ILE A 642 -6.19 -8.79 23.98
N SER A 643 -7.11 -8.72 24.95
CA SER A 643 -7.46 -9.84 25.84
C SER A 643 -6.28 -10.54 26.56
N GLY A 644 -5.21 -9.80 26.87
CA GLY A 644 -4.00 -10.31 27.53
C GLY A 644 -2.90 -10.80 26.58
N LYS A 645 -3.03 -10.58 25.26
CA LYS A 645 -2.04 -10.93 24.24
C LYS A 645 -1.56 -9.68 23.51
N ALA A 646 -0.25 -9.59 23.26
CA ALA A 646 0.33 -8.54 22.43
C ALA A 646 0.13 -8.89 20.94
N GLN A 647 -0.51 -7.99 20.19
CA GLN A 647 -0.83 -8.11 18.76
C GLN A 647 -0.07 -7.07 17.92
N ARG A 648 0.00 -7.29 16.60
CA ARG A 648 0.61 -6.37 15.65
C ARG A 648 -0.24 -5.09 15.56
N GLU A 649 0.33 -3.96 15.94
CA GLU A 649 -0.28 -2.64 15.73
C GLU A 649 0.08 -2.10 14.34
N VAL A 650 -0.87 -1.43 13.68
CA VAL A 650 -0.76 -0.73 12.40
C VAL A 650 -1.07 0.76 12.65
N PRO A 651 -0.49 1.73 11.93
CA PRO A 651 0.57 1.61 10.92
C PRO A 651 1.98 1.60 11.54
N ASP A 652 3.00 1.23 10.76
CA ASP A 652 4.40 1.31 11.21
C ASP A 652 4.95 2.75 11.10
N VAL A 653 4.50 3.51 10.09
CA VAL A 653 4.89 4.90 9.78
C VAL A 653 3.68 5.64 9.18
N GLY A 654 3.71 6.97 9.13
CA GLY A 654 2.63 7.77 8.51
C GLY A 654 3.17 8.84 7.55
N MET A 655 2.48 9.13 6.46
CA MET A 655 2.79 10.24 5.55
C MET A 655 1.50 10.88 5.02
N LEU A 656 1.62 12.02 4.32
CA LEU A 656 0.47 12.74 3.77
C LEU A 656 -0.49 11.80 3.04
N ALA A 657 -1.73 11.77 3.52
CA ALA A 657 -2.84 11.01 2.96
C ALA A 657 -4.13 11.84 2.87
N ASP A 658 -4.27 12.89 3.67
CA ASP A 658 -5.51 13.67 3.72
C ASP A 658 -5.85 14.33 2.36
N PRO A 659 -7.00 14.01 1.74
CA PRO A 659 -7.42 14.58 0.45
C PRO A 659 -7.62 16.10 0.46
N GLY A 660 -8.01 16.66 1.60
CA GLY A 660 -8.14 18.11 1.81
C GLY A 660 -6.79 18.85 1.79
N THR A 661 -5.69 18.14 1.99
CA THR A 661 -4.31 18.65 1.91
C THR A 661 -3.40 17.84 0.97
N GLY A 662 -3.97 17.03 0.08
CA GLY A 662 -3.27 16.02 -0.71
C GLY A 662 -2.30 16.54 -1.79
N ILE A 663 -1.90 15.67 -2.72
CA ILE A 663 -1.03 16.03 -3.84
C ILE A 663 -1.84 16.65 -4.99
N LEU A 664 -1.25 17.62 -5.70
CA LEU A 664 -1.76 18.14 -6.98
C LEU A 664 -1.29 17.22 -8.11
N LEU A 665 -2.20 16.45 -8.71
CA LEU A 665 -1.93 15.47 -9.78
C LEU A 665 -2.50 15.92 -11.13
N GLY A 666 -2.09 15.27 -12.22
CA GLY A 666 -2.58 15.53 -13.58
C GLY A 666 -2.91 14.27 -14.36
N GLU A 667 -4.19 13.95 -14.51
CA GLU A 667 -4.67 12.72 -15.18
C GLU A 667 -5.48 13.03 -16.45
N THR A 668 -5.35 12.22 -17.50
CA THR A 668 -6.36 12.16 -18.56
C THR A 668 -7.58 11.35 -18.11
N MET A 669 -8.52 11.99 -17.43
CA MET A 669 -9.76 11.33 -17.00
C MET A 669 -10.65 10.94 -18.19
N GLY A 670 -11.04 9.67 -18.27
CA GLY A 670 -11.88 9.12 -19.32
C GLY A 670 -12.56 7.81 -18.92
N ASN A 671 -13.42 7.28 -19.78
CA ASN A 671 -14.11 6.00 -19.54
C ASN A 671 -13.40 4.87 -20.29
N ALA A 672 -13.34 3.67 -19.70
CA ALA A 672 -12.85 2.50 -20.42
C ALA A 672 -13.88 2.01 -21.45
N GLN A 673 -13.39 1.71 -22.64
CA GLN A 673 -14.12 1.03 -23.71
C GLN A 673 -13.52 -0.35 -23.92
N ALA A 674 -14.29 -1.38 -23.56
CA ALA A 674 -13.92 -2.79 -23.75
C ALA A 674 -14.00 -3.20 -25.23
N THR A 675 -12.98 -3.89 -25.71
CA THR A 675 -12.93 -4.51 -27.04
C THR A 675 -12.61 -6.00 -26.88
N PRO A 676 -13.53 -6.92 -27.25
CA PRO A 676 -13.30 -8.36 -27.16
C PRO A 676 -12.10 -8.81 -28.01
N THR A 677 -11.32 -9.76 -27.50
CA THR A 677 -10.22 -10.40 -28.24
C THR A 677 -10.69 -11.66 -28.97
N ALA A 678 -9.84 -12.20 -29.85
CA ALA A 678 -10.11 -13.46 -30.55
C ALA A 678 -10.11 -14.69 -29.61
N ASP A 679 -9.37 -14.61 -28.51
CA ASP A 679 -9.17 -15.71 -27.55
C ASP A 679 -10.24 -15.73 -26.42
N GLY A 680 -11.17 -14.77 -26.43
CA GLY A 680 -12.32 -14.72 -25.52
C GLY A 680 -12.12 -13.85 -24.27
N GLY A 681 -10.99 -13.15 -24.17
CA GLY A 681 -10.78 -12.02 -23.27
C GLY A 681 -11.25 -10.70 -23.87
N GLN A 682 -10.72 -9.59 -23.34
CA GLN A 682 -10.97 -8.24 -23.81
C GLN A 682 -9.78 -7.31 -23.53
N THR A 683 -9.69 -6.21 -24.26
CA THR A 683 -8.75 -5.11 -24.00
C THR A 683 -9.54 -3.85 -23.64
N PHE A 684 -8.94 -2.97 -22.83
CA PHE A 684 -9.52 -1.67 -22.51
C PHE A 684 -8.78 -0.56 -23.26
N SER A 685 -9.55 0.41 -23.75
CA SER A 685 -9.05 1.63 -24.40
C SER A 685 -9.77 2.84 -23.82
N MET A 686 -9.14 4.00 -23.80
CA MET A 686 -9.76 5.20 -23.25
C MET A 686 -10.70 5.87 -24.25
N SER A 687 -11.90 6.23 -23.78
CA SER A 687 -12.92 6.96 -24.53
C SER A 687 -13.31 8.24 -23.80
N GLY A 688 -13.33 9.36 -24.53
CA GLY A 688 -13.68 10.68 -23.99
C GLY A 688 -12.61 11.34 -23.10
N GLY A 689 -11.39 10.80 -23.06
CA GLY A 689 -10.32 11.25 -22.18
C GLY A 689 -10.01 12.76 -22.29
N GLN A 690 -9.95 13.47 -21.15
CA GLN A 690 -9.54 14.86 -21.03
C GLN A 690 -8.52 15.03 -19.90
N TYR A 691 -7.36 15.60 -20.20
CA TYR A 691 -6.34 15.91 -19.19
C TYR A 691 -6.81 17.05 -18.28
N GLN A 692 -6.78 16.80 -16.97
CA GLN A 692 -7.15 17.79 -15.95
C GLN A 692 -6.38 17.56 -14.64
N HIS A 693 -6.32 18.61 -13.83
CA HIS A 693 -5.72 18.56 -12.50
C HIS A 693 -6.76 18.24 -11.42
N GLY A 694 -6.31 17.56 -10.36
CA GLY A 694 -7.10 17.27 -9.18
C GLY A 694 -6.24 17.18 -7.92
N THR A 695 -6.88 17.30 -6.76
CA THR A 695 -6.27 16.97 -5.47
C THR A 695 -6.70 15.56 -5.09
N MET A 696 -5.73 14.66 -4.87
CA MET A 696 -6.01 13.31 -4.34
C MET A 696 -5.17 13.02 -3.10
N GLY A 697 -5.73 12.16 -2.26
CA GLY A 697 -5.12 11.66 -1.03
C GLY A 697 -5.32 10.15 -0.93
N GLY A 698 -5.73 9.68 0.24
CA GLY A 698 -5.68 8.27 0.62
C GLY A 698 -4.34 7.88 1.23
N THR A 699 -4.30 6.80 2.00
CA THR A 699 -3.04 6.13 2.37
C THR A 699 -2.32 5.57 1.13
N SER A 700 -3.05 5.46 0.00
CA SER A 700 -2.53 5.39 -1.37
C SER A 700 -1.62 6.54 -1.80
N LEU A 701 -1.72 7.74 -1.24
CA LEU A 701 -0.72 8.78 -1.42
C LEU A 701 0.50 8.53 -0.52
N ALA A 702 0.25 8.10 0.72
CA ALA A 702 1.29 7.91 1.72
C ALA A 702 2.25 6.75 1.38
N CYS A 703 1.74 5.61 0.91
CA CYS A 703 2.51 4.41 0.56
C CYS A 703 3.60 4.64 -0.51
N PRO A 704 3.30 5.14 -1.73
CA PRO A 704 4.29 5.50 -2.74
C PRO A 704 5.21 6.65 -2.29
N MET A 705 4.72 7.59 -1.48
CA MET A 705 5.55 8.66 -0.93
C MET A 705 6.62 8.11 0.04
N PHE A 706 6.25 7.18 0.91
CA PHE A 706 7.15 6.50 1.81
C PHE A 706 8.13 5.58 1.04
N SER A 707 7.64 4.78 0.10
CA SER A 707 8.47 3.96 -0.79
C SER A 707 9.51 4.78 -1.55
N ALA A 708 9.17 5.99 -1.97
CA ALA A 708 10.12 6.90 -2.59
C ALA A 708 11.13 7.49 -1.58
N MET A 709 10.71 7.80 -0.35
CA MET A 709 11.63 8.19 0.75
C MET A 709 12.60 7.06 1.12
N GLU A 710 12.15 5.81 1.14
CA GLU A 710 13.02 4.63 1.28
C GLU A 710 14.02 4.54 0.13
N ALA A 711 13.60 4.79 -1.12
CA ALA A 711 14.53 4.85 -2.25
C ALA A 711 15.58 5.96 -2.14
N LEU A 712 15.24 7.11 -1.53
CA LEU A 712 16.23 8.14 -1.19
C LEU A 712 17.25 7.64 -0.17
N ALA A 713 16.78 6.94 0.86
CA ALA A 713 17.61 6.38 1.92
C ALA A 713 18.51 5.22 1.43
N MET A 714 17.99 4.35 0.54
CA MET A 714 18.78 3.31 -0.14
C MET A 714 19.83 3.90 -1.11
N GLN A 715 19.53 5.04 -1.76
CA GLN A 715 20.52 5.75 -2.57
C GLN A 715 21.66 6.33 -1.69
N GLU A 716 21.34 6.92 -0.55
CA GLU A 716 22.34 7.50 0.38
C GLU A 716 23.16 6.41 1.10
N SER A 717 22.55 5.24 1.39
CA SER A 717 23.23 4.09 2.01
C SER A 717 24.13 3.33 1.02
N GLY A 718 23.74 3.26 -0.25
CA GLY A 718 24.35 2.38 -1.26
C GLY A 718 23.96 0.90 -1.11
N SER A 719 22.93 0.58 -0.33
CA SER A 719 22.44 -0.78 -0.04
C SER A 719 20.92 -0.82 -0.03
N ALA A 720 20.34 -1.93 -0.53
CA ALA A 720 18.97 -2.27 -0.21
C ALA A 720 18.81 -2.55 1.29
N PHE A 721 17.60 -2.36 1.83
CA PHE A 721 17.27 -2.63 3.23
C PHE A 721 16.69 -4.03 3.46
N GLY A 722 16.05 -4.62 2.44
CA GLY A 722 15.15 -5.76 2.68
C GLY A 722 14.00 -5.33 3.58
N PHE A 723 13.64 -6.18 4.53
CA PHE A 723 12.57 -5.87 5.49
C PHE A 723 12.94 -4.69 6.40
N ALA A 724 12.27 -3.56 6.24
CA ALA A 724 12.69 -2.29 6.84
C ALA A 724 12.28 -2.13 8.31
N ASN A 725 11.14 -2.67 8.77
CA ASN A 725 10.57 -2.34 10.08
C ASN A 725 11.58 -2.45 11.26
N PRO A 726 12.47 -3.46 11.35
CA PRO A 726 13.45 -3.52 12.43
C PRO A 726 14.44 -2.34 12.49
N VAL A 727 14.75 -1.69 11.36
CA VAL A 727 15.55 -0.45 11.35
C VAL A 727 14.67 0.80 11.55
N LEU A 728 13.43 0.82 11.05
CA LEU A 728 12.48 1.91 11.33
C LEU A 728 12.21 2.05 12.84
N TYR A 729 11.90 0.94 13.53
CA TYR A 729 11.67 0.95 14.98
C TYR A 729 12.94 1.24 15.80
N LYS A 730 14.14 0.96 15.27
CA LYS A 730 15.41 1.41 15.87
C LYS A 730 15.57 2.93 15.83
N LEU A 731 14.91 3.61 14.89
CA LEU A 731 14.88 5.07 14.73
C LEU A 731 13.74 5.75 15.51
N SER A 732 12.89 4.99 16.21
CA SER A 732 11.81 5.51 17.04
C SER A 732 12.29 6.57 18.04
N GLY A 733 11.57 7.69 18.13
CA GLY A 733 11.90 8.80 19.04
C GLY A 733 13.19 9.56 18.68
N THR A 734 13.75 9.35 17.49
CA THR A 734 14.86 10.15 16.95
C THR A 734 14.34 11.20 15.95
N PRO A 735 15.11 12.24 15.61
CA PRO A 735 14.74 13.22 14.58
C PRO A 735 14.49 12.65 13.18
N ALA A 736 14.76 11.37 12.94
CA ALA A 736 14.43 10.70 11.69
C ALA A 736 12.92 10.74 11.36
N PHE A 737 12.06 10.85 12.38
CA PHE A 737 10.62 11.02 12.19
C PHE A 737 10.09 12.33 12.81
N HIS A 738 9.08 12.92 12.16
CA HIS A 738 8.19 13.87 12.79
C HIS A 738 7.17 13.10 13.64
N ASP A 739 7.28 13.23 14.96
CA ASP A 739 6.32 12.75 15.96
C ASP A 739 4.99 13.53 15.78
N VAL A 740 3.96 12.87 15.21
CA VAL A 740 2.69 13.50 14.82
C VAL A 740 1.74 13.51 16.01
N THR A 741 0.93 14.58 16.15
CA THR A 741 -0.08 14.66 17.21
C THR A 741 -1.31 15.41 16.74
N ASP A 742 -2.49 15.04 17.23
CA ASP A 742 -3.76 15.70 16.90
C ASP A 742 -3.98 17.05 17.63
N SER A 743 -2.93 17.62 18.20
CA SER A 743 -2.96 18.93 18.86
C SER A 743 -1.65 19.71 18.58
N PRO A 744 -1.31 19.95 17.30
CA PRO A 744 -0.03 20.53 16.94
C PRO A 744 0.08 21.96 17.45
N ALA A 745 1.18 22.27 18.14
CA ALA A 745 1.40 23.58 18.76
C ALA A 745 1.37 24.75 17.76
N ALA A 746 1.68 24.49 16.48
CA ALA A 746 1.60 25.48 15.41
C ALA A 746 0.17 25.93 15.07
N LEU A 747 -0.84 25.12 15.42
CA LEU A 747 -2.26 25.46 15.34
C LEU A 747 -2.85 25.87 16.70
N GLY A 748 -2.01 26.11 17.72
CA GLY A 748 -2.47 26.43 19.08
C GLY A 748 -3.14 25.27 19.82
N GLY A 749 -3.05 24.04 19.31
CA GLY A 749 -3.79 22.88 19.81
C GLY A 749 -5.24 22.79 19.30
N HIS A 750 -5.58 23.52 18.25
CA HIS A 750 -6.89 23.43 17.59
C HIS A 750 -6.84 22.49 16.36
N HIS A 751 -7.99 21.93 16.00
CA HIS A 751 -8.11 21.05 14.83
C HIS A 751 -8.06 21.87 13.53
N PRO A 752 -7.26 21.48 12.51
CA PRO A 752 -7.28 22.16 11.23
C PRO A 752 -8.66 22.00 10.55
N ALA A 753 -9.11 23.04 9.85
CA ALA A 753 -10.45 23.08 9.27
C ALA A 753 -10.47 23.86 7.95
N PHE A 754 -11.21 23.36 6.96
CA PHE A 754 -11.35 23.99 5.65
C PHE A 754 -12.79 23.92 5.13
N GLU A 755 -13.16 24.83 4.22
CA GLU A 755 -14.41 24.74 3.48
C GLU A 755 -14.25 23.86 2.24
N GLY A 756 -15.29 23.10 1.91
CA GLY A 756 -15.38 22.28 0.71
C GLY A 756 -16.83 22.00 0.35
N ALA A 757 -17.07 20.88 -0.34
CA ALA A 757 -18.42 20.42 -0.65
C ALA A 757 -18.53 18.91 -0.38
N ASP A 758 -19.70 18.47 0.09
CA ASP A 758 -20.01 17.06 0.29
C ASP A 758 -20.10 16.28 -1.04
N GLN A 759 -20.26 14.96 -0.97
CA GLN A 759 -20.40 14.09 -2.15
C GLN A 759 -21.59 14.46 -3.08
N ALA A 760 -22.55 15.26 -2.61
CA ALA A 760 -23.68 15.76 -3.39
C ALA A 760 -23.48 17.20 -3.88
N GLY A 761 -22.32 17.81 -3.62
CA GLY A 761 -21.96 19.17 -4.03
C GLY A 761 -22.50 20.28 -3.13
N ASN A 762 -23.02 19.96 -1.93
CA ASN A 762 -23.48 20.97 -0.98
C ASN A 762 -22.30 21.54 -0.18
N PRO A 763 -22.25 22.84 0.13
CA PRO A 763 -21.20 23.42 0.96
C PRO A 763 -21.08 22.74 2.33
N ALA A 764 -19.86 22.31 2.67
CA ALA A 764 -19.54 21.62 3.91
C ALA A 764 -18.26 22.18 4.55
N LEU A 765 -18.24 22.21 5.88
CA LEU A 765 -17.04 22.41 6.68
C LEU A 765 -16.40 21.04 6.89
N TYR A 766 -15.11 20.93 6.62
CA TYR A 766 -14.30 19.76 6.96
C TYR A 766 -13.47 20.09 8.21
N LEU A 767 -13.52 19.21 9.20
CA LEU A 767 -12.73 19.27 10.43
C LEU A 767 -11.82 18.05 10.48
N MET A 768 -10.51 18.32 10.53
CA MET A 768 -9.44 17.33 10.39
C MET A 768 -8.97 16.85 11.77
N ALA A 769 -8.19 15.76 11.81
CA ALA A 769 -7.83 15.06 13.04
C ALA A 769 -9.08 14.63 13.84
N LYS A 770 -10.05 14.07 13.11
CA LYS A 770 -11.32 13.50 13.57
C LYS A 770 -11.50 12.09 12.99
N ASP A 771 -10.59 11.20 13.34
CA ASP A 771 -10.72 9.78 12.99
C ASP A 771 -11.90 9.10 13.72
N SER A 772 -12.30 7.91 13.25
CA SER A 772 -13.36 7.10 13.85
C SER A 772 -13.07 6.67 15.29
N SER A 773 -11.82 6.30 15.61
CA SER A 773 -11.39 6.02 16.99
C SER A 773 -9.88 6.15 17.25
N LEU A 774 -9.04 6.21 16.22
CA LEU A 774 -7.59 6.30 16.31
C LEU A 774 -7.17 7.71 16.76
N THR A 775 -5.95 7.89 17.27
CA THR A 775 -5.49 9.22 17.73
C THR A 775 -3.97 9.36 17.64
N ALA A 776 -3.49 10.39 16.94
CA ALA A 776 -2.06 10.70 16.90
C ALA A 776 -1.57 11.31 18.23
N ALA A 777 -0.51 10.73 18.79
CA ALA A 777 -0.05 11.01 20.15
C ALA A 777 1.46 10.81 20.28
N GLN A 778 2.08 11.52 21.24
CA GLN A 778 3.54 11.55 21.39
C GLN A 778 4.16 10.13 21.50
N GLY A 779 5.01 9.77 20.53
CA GLY A 779 5.73 8.51 20.48
C GLY A 779 5.25 7.61 19.35
N TYR A 780 4.91 6.36 19.67
CA TYR A 780 4.19 5.49 18.75
C TYR A 780 2.70 5.53 19.06
N ASP A 781 1.87 5.71 18.03
CA ASP A 781 0.42 5.70 18.11
C ASP A 781 -0.24 4.82 17.04
N ASP A 782 -1.57 4.65 17.14
CA ASP A 782 -2.37 3.78 16.27
C ASP A 782 -2.92 4.49 15.01
N ALA A 783 -2.61 5.77 14.78
CA ALA A 783 -3.05 6.53 13.62
C ALA A 783 -1.91 6.79 12.60
N THR A 784 -0.69 6.99 13.10
CA THR A 784 0.49 7.45 12.35
C THR A 784 1.77 6.65 12.66
N GLY A 785 1.71 5.71 13.60
CA GLY A 785 2.79 4.78 13.87
C GLY A 785 4.00 5.49 14.47
N LEU A 786 5.16 5.37 13.83
CA LEU A 786 6.38 6.12 14.20
C LEU A 786 6.39 7.60 13.74
N GLY A 787 5.36 8.04 13.01
CA GLY A 787 5.30 9.36 12.36
C GLY A 787 5.94 9.39 10.97
N SER A 788 6.20 10.60 10.45
CA SER A 788 6.61 10.82 9.05
C SER A 788 8.11 11.04 8.86
N PRO A 789 8.75 10.51 7.79
CA PRO A 789 10.21 10.57 7.64
C PRO A 789 10.71 11.98 7.30
N THR A 790 11.85 12.36 7.89
CA THR A 790 12.47 13.68 7.72
C THR A 790 13.74 13.64 6.87
N ALA A 791 14.44 14.78 6.73
CA ALA A 791 15.79 14.81 6.18
C ALA A 791 16.81 13.96 6.99
N ASP A 792 16.57 13.79 8.29
CA ASP A 792 17.42 12.98 9.17
C ASP A 792 17.20 11.48 8.95
N PHE A 793 16.02 11.03 8.49
CA PHE A 793 15.80 9.64 8.06
C PHE A 793 16.77 9.26 6.95
N VAL A 794 16.76 10.02 5.83
CA VAL A 794 17.63 9.75 4.68
C VAL A 794 19.10 9.88 5.07
N SER A 795 19.48 10.97 5.77
CA SER A 795 20.89 11.23 6.08
C SER A 795 21.49 10.33 7.17
N TRP A 796 20.66 9.71 8.03
CA TRP A 796 21.14 8.75 9.02
C TRP A 796 21.82 7.54 8.38
N PHE A 797 21.27 7.04 7.25
CA PHE A 797 21.84 5.93 6.51
C PHE A 797 23.19 6.25 5.84
N LYS A 798 23.56 7.53 5.69
CA LYS A 798 24.91 7.93 5.27
C LYS A 798 25.98 7.48 6.27
N ALA A 799 25.67 7.61 7.56
CA ALA A 799 26.56 7.24 8.65
C ALA A 799 26.43 5.76 9.02
N HIS A 800 25.24 5.18 8.80
CA HIS A 800 24.90 3.80 9.12
C HIS A 800 24.40 3.05 7.87
N PRO A 801 25.24 2.86 6.83
CA PRO A 801 24.82 2.27 5.55
C PRO A 801 24.35 0.81 5.67
N THR A 802 24.69 0.16 6.78
CA THR A 802 24.22 -1.18 7.18
C THR A 802 23.36 -1.12 8.44
N GLY A 803 22.59 -0.04 8.64
CA GLY A 803 21.61 0.08 9.73
C GLY A 803 22.15 -0.06 11.17
N GLN A 804 23.47 -0.13 11.37
CA GLN A 804 24.14 -0.49 12.63
C GLN A 804 24.72 0.73 13.33
#